data_AF-A0A0P9MJZ9-F1
#
_entry.id   AF-A0A0P9MJZ9-F1
#
_cell.length_a   1.000
_cell.length_b   1.000
_cell.length_c   1.000
_cell.angle_alpha   90.00
_cell.angle_beta   90.00
_cell.angle_gamma   90.00
#
_symmetry.space_group_name_H-M   'P 1'
#
loop_
_entity.id
_entity.type
_entity.pdbx_description
1 polymer ?
#
loop_
_entity_poly.entity_id
_entity_poly.type
_entity_poly.pdbx_seq_one_letter_code
_entity_poly.pdbx_strand_id
1 'polypeptide(L)'
;MIKRGSNNLMHPQSFKLRTQTNPAAPLDPQAANYGDGAVLVFIRLEGSQEGGDIPVEYQYLIPDDAGKDYSATVLFSAQRTFKAAVFIGEVMAAASSIFDRFTFQSFHDGSGRLIKATATSGTYITSESSFTTHPVKVGGVTVIAELWSAGTQLDAAGKKPLSVEIHDDGRAVLTWTAEAQEFILLTVPGYDAPALTASKVVTVDVTCTYTFAEYANDLVLRPNLAVSTTASEVTSTTNPGTSFGVGLLIVVVQDNFARLNAQRFESSIRDSLTSDLEATVPVSSFIRDSIDLNFNEAIVPDVLRAPRDIAAFGRINSSGADFVVSPAEHLMVADSSTTFAIQPPGANVTWSVELLQGDAQNFGAINGTGRYYAPETSVTELPFTRVRVTATDMDSDYRSSALVTIVTNPITLNPLIEVCDAGAKVELQAGSLGTEELHWSIKDPVAGESGVLEPSELADGDHRYVPASKVTGKTYVLDQIVVTSGQASVSSWVLVKHQPPRIVVKVVKTVKVSEALEVIKTLKVVRVVKGMKVVRVVKTWKRVNLAVRADQVQLEAIANAMTPPGVKWRVGVGGGSISNGLYTPDVLSTDRFVLIFAEAPSTTFGVIEGHIVLPLPLDRFAGDVELMKGKKVQAS
;
A
#
# COMPACT_ATOMS: atom_id res chain seq x y z
N MET A 1 -3.82 -6.46 14.06
CA MET A 1 -2.45 -6.23 14.60
C MET A 1 -1.50 -6.96 13.65
N ILE A 2 -0.50 -6.29 13.03
CA ILE A 2 0.48 -6.99 12.17
C ILE A 2 1.30 -7.90 13.08
N LYS A 3 1.23 -9.22 12.86
CA LYS A 3 1.97 -10.19 13.69
C LYS A 3 3.43 -10.15 13.29
N ARG A 4 4.33 -9.97 14.27
CA ARG A 4 5.76 -9.95 14.00
C ARG A 4 6.23 -11.36 13.65
N GLY A 5 6.49 -11.59 12.36
CA GLY A 5 7.01 -12.87 11.87
C GLY A 5 8.38 -13.22 12.44
N SER A 6 8.78 -14.48 12.36
CA SER A 6 10.11 -14.94 12.81
C SER A 6 11.27 -14.43 11.94
N ASN A 7 10.97 -13.88 10.75
CA ASN A 7 11.97 -13.41 9.80
C ASN A 7 12.02 -11.88 9.71
N ASN A 8 13.05 -11.28 10.32
CA ASN A 8 13.23 -9.83 10.34
C ASN A 8 13.38 -9.20 8.94
N LEU A 9 13.85 -9.95 7.94
CA LEU A 9 13.98 -9.44 6.57
C LEU A 9 12.64 -9.26 5.85
N MET A 10 11.55 -9.79 6.41
CA MET A 10 10.21 -9.62 5.89
C MET A 10 9.38 -8.60 6.68
N HIS A 11 9.98 -7.93 7.67
CA HIS A 11 9.28 -6.94 8.48
C HIS A 11 9.18 -5.58 7.77
N PRO A 12 8.01 -4.93 7.77
CA PRO A 12 7.84 -3.58 7.24
C PRO A 12 8.52 -2.55 8.14
N GLN A 13 9.32 -1.67 7.56
CA GLN A 13 9.96 -0.54 8.23
C GLN A 13 9.25 0.79 7.96
N SER A 14 8.75 0.99 6.74
CA SER A 14 7.96 2.17 6.36
C SER A 14 7.09 1.87 5.15
N PHE A 15 6.08 2.71 4.90
CA PHE A 15 5.21 2.58 3.74
C PHE A 15 4.89 3.93 3.08
N LYS A 16 4.57 3.89 1.80
CA LYS A 16 3.95 5.00 1.04
C LYS A 16 2.61 4.51 0.49
N LEU A 17 1.62 5.39 0.47
CA LEU A 17 0.25 5.10 0.03
C LEU A 17 -0.14 6.00 -1.13
N ARG A 18 -0.88 5.45 -2.09
CA ARG A 18 -1.49 6.19 -3.19
C ARG A 18 -2.81 5.53 -3.59
N THR A 19 -3.76 6.32 -4.09
CA THR A 19 -4.95 5.77 -4.76
C THR A 19 -4.75 5.77 -6.26
N GLN A 20 -5.31 4.77 -6.94
CA GLN A 20 -5.29 4.65 -8.39
C GLN A 20 -6.68 4.26 -8.89
N THR A 21 -7.22 5.03 -9.82
CA THR A 21 -8.47 4.68 -10.51
C THR A 21 -8.27 3.41 -11.34
N ASN A 22 -9.26 2.52 -11.33
CA ASN A 22 -9.29 1.37 -12.21
C ASN A 22 -9.42 1.89 -13.66
N PRO A 23 -8.45 1.62 -14.55
CA PRO A 23 -8.50 2.11 -15.93
C PRO A 23 -9.66 1.54 -16.75
N ALA A 24 -10.28 0.43 -16.31
CA ALA A 24 -11.45 -0.15 -16.93
C ALA A 24 -12.78 0.36 -16.34
N ALA A 25 -12.76 1.16 -15.27
CA ALA A 25 -13.98 1.68 -14.66
C ALA A 25 -14.68 2.71 -15.58
N PRO A 26 -16.01 2.66 -15.72
CA PRO A 26 -16.78 3.66 -16.45
C PRO A 26 -16.60 5.06 -15.86
N LEU A 27 -16.59 6.06 -16.72
CA LEU A 27 -16.59 7.48 -16.33
C LEU A 27 -18.00 8.01 -16.04
N ASP A 28 -19.03 7.19 -16.26
CA ASP A 28 -20.43 7.54 -15.98
C ASP A 28 -20.71 7.47 -14.47
N PRO A 29 -21.04 8.59 -13.80
CA PRO A 29 -21.33 8.63 -12.37
C PRO A 29 -22.48 7.74 -11.90
N GLN A 30 -23.35 7.29 -12.81
CA GLN A 30 -24.47 6.40 -12.51
C GLN A 30 -24.12 4.92 -12.65
N ALA A 31 -22.94 4.59 -13.17
CA ALA A 31 -22.49 3.20 -13.26
C ALA A 31 -22.20 2.63 -11.87
N ALA A 32 -22.60 1.38 -11.63
CA ALA A 32 -22.44 0.72 -10.33
C ALA A 32 -20.97 0.63 -9.85
N ASN A 33 -20.03 0.71 -10.77
CA ASN A 33 -18.58 0.67 -10.54
C ASN A 33 -17.87 2.01 -10.84
N TYR A 34 -18.62 3.12 -10.87
CA TYR A 34 -18.04 4.45 -10.98
C TYR A 34 -17.19 4.76 -9.76
N GLY A 35 -15.95 5.20 -10.01
CA GLY A 35 -14.98 5.47 -8.94
C GLY A 35 -14.21 4.25 -8.43
N ASP A 36 -14.41 3.07 -9.05
CA ASP A 36 -13.62 1.88 -8.76
C ASP A 36 -12.12 2.16 -8.91
N GLY A 37 -11.34 1.58 -8.00
CA GLY A 37 -9.91 1.82 -7.93
C GLY A 37 -9.23 0.91 -6.93
N ALA A 38 -7.94 1.12 -6.77
CA ALA A 38 -7.09 0.39 -5.84
C ALA A 38 -6.33 1.35 -4.93
N VAL A 39 -6.03 0.89 -3.73
CA VAL A 39 -5.01 1.51 -2.88
C VAL A 39 -3.69 0.82 -3.16
N LEU A 40 -2.71 1.58 -3.63
CA LEU A 40 -1.34 1.13 -3.84
C LEU A 40 -0.55 1.36 -2.57
N VAL A 41 -0.01 0.27 -2.03
CA VAL A 41 0.82 0.29 -0.83
C VAL A 41 2.24 -0.13 -1.23
N PHE A 42 3.20 0.78 -1.04
CA PHE A 42 4.62 0.50 -1.22
C PHE A 42 5.24 0.28 0.15
N ILE A 43 5.76 -0.92 0.40
CA ILE A 43 6.31 -1.29 1.70
C ILE A 43 7.83 -1.40 1.59
N ARG A 44 8.56 -0.62 2.39
CA ARG A 44 10.00 -0.82 2.61
C ARG A 44 10.19 -1.80 3.74
N LEU A 45 10.89 -2.89 3.48
CA LEU A 45 11.24 -3.89 4.50
C LEU A 45 12.53 -3.50 5.25
N GLU A 46 12.65 -3.88 6.52
CA GLU A 46 13.80 -3.56 7.39
C GLU A 46 15.15 -3.93 6.77
N GLY A 47 16.14 -3.04 6.80
CA GLY A 47 17.44 -3.29 6.18
C GLY A 47 17.48 -3.09 4.66
N SER A 48 16.40 -2.57 4.07
CA SER A 48 16.41 -2.04 2.69
C SER A 48 16.75 -0.55 2.69
N GLN A 49 17.35 -0.06 1.60
CA GLN A 49 17.52 1.38 1.40
C GLN A 49 16.17 2.07 1.15
N GLU A 50 16.09 3.36 1.45
CA GLU A 50 14.91 4.17 1.11
C GLU A 50 14.79 4.34 -0.40
N GLY A 51 13.63 3.98 -0.94
CA GLY A 51 13.32 4.21 -2.35
C GLY A 51 12.92 5.66 -2.64
N GLY A 52 12.93 6.02 -3.93
CA GLY A 52 12.40 7.30 -4.41
C GLY A 52 10.89 7.42 -4.27
N ASP A 53 10.31 8.46 -4.86
CA ASP A 53 8.86 8.66 -4.87
C ASP A 53 8.13 7.71 -5.82
N ILE A 54 6.84 7.51 -5.53
CA ILE A 54 5.96 6.66 -6.34
C ILE A 54 5.86 7.30 -7.74
N PRO A 55 6.22 6.59 -8.82
CA PRO A 55 6.10 7.10 -10.18
C PRO A 55 4.69 7.61 -10.48
N VAL A 56 4.57 8.72 -11.22
CA VAL A 56 3.26 9.29 -11.60
C VAL A 56 2.43 8.25 -12.34
N GLU A 57 3.05 7.50 -13.24
CA GLU A 57 2.46 6.36 -13.94
C GLU A 57 2.90 5.07 -13.24
N TYR A 58 1.91 4.32 -12.74
CA TYR A 58 2.12 2.99 -12.18
C TYR A 58 1.08 2.05 -12.78
N GLN A 59 1.44 0.80 -13.03
CA GLN A 59 0.51 -0.15 -13.65
C GLN A 59 -0.58 -0.57 -12.65
N TYR A 60 -1.82 -0.70 -13.12
CA TYR A 60 -2.90 -1.29 -12.32
C TYR A 60 -2.67 -2.81 -12.24
N LEU A 61 -2.41 -3.32 -11.03
CA LEU A 61 -1.90 -4.69 -10.84
C LEU A 61 -2.96 -5.72 -10.45
N ILE A 62 -4.22 -5.33 -10.28
CA ILE A 62 -5.32 -6.27 -10.02
C ILE A 62 -5.86 -6.75 -11.38
N PRO A 63 -5.69 -8.03 -11.75
CA PRO A 63 -6.14 -8.54 -13.04
C PRO A 63 -7.65 -8.75 -13.08
N ASP A 64 -8.23 -8.60 -14.28
CA ASP A 64 -9.66 -8.80 -14.56
C ASP A 64 -9.87 -10.06 -15.43
N ASP A 65 -9.29 -11.17 -14.97
CA ASP A 65 -9.35 -12.44 -15.70
C ASP A 65 -10.78 -13.01 -15.66
N ALA A 66 -11.29 -13.44 -16.81
CA ALA A 66 -12.66 -13.95 -16.91
C ALA A 66 -12.95 -15.09 -15.92
N GLY A 67 -13.97 -14.91 -15.06
CA GLY A 67 -14.35 -15.88 -14.04
C GLY A 67 -13.46 -15.88 -12.80
N LYS A 68 -12.55 -14.92 -12.68
CA LYS A 68 -11.74 -14.67 -11.48
C LYS A 68 -12.11 -13.30 -10.90
N ASP A 69 -12.38 -13.29 -9.60
CA ASP A 69 -12.78 -12.13 -8.81
C ASP A 69 -11.59 -11.60 -7.98
N TYR A 70 -10.47 -11.31 -8.64
CA TYR A 70 -9.29 -10.78 -7.96
C TYR A 70 -9.57 -9.39 -7.38
N SER A 71 -9.16 -9.16 -6.14
CA SER A 71 -9.29 -7.86 -5.45
C SER A 71 -8.02 -7.40 -4.76
N ALA A 72 -6.93 -8.19 -4.84
CA ALA A 72 -5.62 -7.81 -4.33
C ALA A 72 -4.50 -8.47 -5.13
N THR A 73 -3.38 -7.74 -5.22
CA THR A 73 -2.11 -8.26 -5.73
C THR A 73 -1.00 -7.85 -4.78
N VAL A 74 -0.14 -8.81 -4.40
CA VAL A 74 1.07 -8.56 -3.63
C VAL A 74 2.28 -8.90 -4.48
N LEU A 75 3.22 -7.96 -4.58
CA LEU A 75 4.46 -8.15 -5.33
C LEU A 75 5.66 -8.19 -4.37
N PHE A 76 6.44 -9.26 -4.42
CA PHE A 76 7.68 -9.42 -3.68
C PHE A 76 8.87 -9.41 -4.62
N SER A 77 9.91 -8.65 -4.27
CA SER A 77 11.19 -8.71 -4.97
C SER A 77 11.81 -10.10 -4.83
N ALA A 78 12.11 -10.76 -5.95
CA ALA A 78 12.72 -12.10 -5.91
C ALA A 78 14.06 -12.10 -5.18
N GLN A 79 14.91 -11.08 -5.41
CA GLN A 79 16.19 -10.94 -4.71
C GLN A 79 15.99 -10.86 -3.18
N ARG A 80 14.95 -10.14 -2.74
CA ARG A 80 14.65 -10.01 -1.32
C ARG A 80 14.09 -11.32 -0.74
N THR A 81 13.19 -11.97 -1.46
CA THR A 81 12.63 -13.27 -1.06
C THR A 81 13.74 -14.30 -0.91
N PHE A 82 14.68 -14.38 -1.86
CA PHE A 82 15.84 -15.26 -1.78
C PHE A 82 16.71 -15.02 -0.55
N LYS A 83 16.98 -13.75 -0.22
CA LYS A 83 17.71 -13.41 1.01
C LYS A 83 16.89 -13.75 2.26
N ALA A 84 15.59 -13.52 2.25
CA ALA A 84 14.76 -13.75 3.42
C ALA A 84 14.54 -15.25 3.68
N ALA A 85 14.36 -16.06 2.66
CA ALA A 85 13.83 -17.41 2.81
C ALA A 85 14.84 -18.45 3.34
N VAL A 86 14.30 -19.57 3.81
CA VAL A 86 15.04 -20.74 4.33
C VAL A 86 15.40 -21.72 3.19
N PHE A 87 15.68 -21.22 1.98
CA PHE A 87 15.90 -22.09 0.82
C PHE A 87 17.11 -22.99 0.94
N ILE A 88 18.13 -22.59 1.71
CA ILE A 88 19.27 -23.46 2.00
C ILE A 88 18.78 -24.72 2.73
N GLY A 89 17.89 -24.59 3.71
CA GLY A 89 17.36 -25.74 4.45
C GLY A 89 16.61 -26.72 3.55
N GLU A 90 15.76 -26.21 2.66
CA GLU A 90 14.98 -27.03 1.73
C GLU A 90 15.87 -27.72 0.67
N VAL A 91 16.85 -27.00 0.11
CA VAL A 91 17.83 -27.58 -0.82
C VAL A 91 18.68 -28.65 -0.11
N MET A 92 19.04 -28.42 1.16
CA MET A 92 19.74 -29.41 1.97
C MET A 92 18.87 -30.64 2.25
N ALA A 93 17.57 -30.48 2.51
CA ALA A 93 16.65 -31.60 2.67
C ALA A 93 16.54 -32.44 1.38
N ALA A 94 16.48 -31.78 0.22
CA ALA A 94 16.53 -32.46 -1.07
C ALA A 94 17.84 -33.23 -1.26
N ALA A 95 19.00 -32.62 -0.98
CA ALA A 95 20.29 -33.31 -1.02
C ALA A 95 20.35 -34.48 0.00
N SER A 96 19.86 -34.30 1.22
CA SER A 96 19.79 -35.36 2.24
C SER A 96 18.97 -36.57 1.79
N SER A 97 18.04 -36.42 0.85
CA SER A 97 17.22 -37.54 0.36
C SER A 97 17.96 -38.48 -0.59
N ILE A 98 19.07 -38.04 -1.18
CA ILE A 98 19.80 -38.81 -2.22
C ILE A 98 21.18 -39.29 -1.77
N PHE A 99 21.76 -38.71 -0.71
CA PHE A 99 23.04 -39.11 -0.16
C PHE A 99 22.86 -40.04 1.06
N ASP A 100 23.63 -41.13 1.14
CA ASP A 100 23.72 -41.96 2.34
C ASP A 100 24.58 -41.29 3.41
N ARG A 101 24.19 -41.42 4.69
CA ARG A 101 24.89 -40.87 5.88
C ARG A 101 25.32 -39.41 5.72
N PHE A 102 24.46 -38.61 5.10
CA PHE A 102 24.74 -37.21 4.79
C PHE A 102 24.63 -36.33 6.03
N THR A 103 25.70 -35.60 6.36
CA THR A 103 25.73 -34.65 7.48
C THR A 103 26.35 -33.35 7.02
N PHE A 104 25.98 -32.25 7.68
CA PHE A 104 26.45 -30.92 7.31
C PHE A 104 26.68 -30.02 8.52
N GLN A 105 27.66 -29.14 8.37
CA GLN A 105 27.88 -28.00 9.25
C GLN A 105 27.12 -26.79 8.72
N SER A 106 26.33 -26.17 9.59
CA SER A 106 25.53 -24.99 9.28
C SER A 106 26.22 -23.70 9.72
N PHE A 107 26.22 -22.68 8.86
CA PHE A 107 26.78 -21.37 9.13
C PHE A 107 25.66 -20.34 9.13
N HIS A 108 25.62 -19.52 10.17
CA HIS A 108 24.57 -18.54 10.38
C HIS A 108 25.14 -17.12 10.45
N ASP A 109 24.36 -16.13 10.03
CA ASP A 109 24.71 -14.73 10.23
C ASP A 109 24.42 -14.27 11.67
N GLY A 110 24.73 -13.00 11.98
CA GLY A 110 24.50 -12.40 13.30
C GLY A 110 23.03 -12.35 13.75
N SER A 111 22.07 -12.65 12.87
CA SER A 111 20.65 -12.78 13.20
C SER A 111 20.20 -14.22 13.46
N GLY A 112 21.11 -15.20 13.31
CA GLY A 112 20.80 -16.62 13.45
C GLY A 112 20.20 -17.26 12.20
N ARG A 113 20.21 -16.57 11.05
CA ARG A 113 19.72 -17.10 9.76
C ARG A 113 20.78 -17.98 9.11
N LEU A 114 20.39 -19.14 8.59
CA LEU A 114 21.26 -20.04 7.83
C LEU A 114 21.68 -19.37 6.51
N ILE A 115 22.99 -19.18 6.30
CA ILE A 115 23.56 -18.53 5.11
C ILE A 115 24.42 -19.47 4.27
N LYS A 116 24.88 -20.58 4.87
CA LYS A 116 25.65 -21.61 4.19
C LYS A 116 25.54 -22.93 4.93
N ALA A 117 25.54 -24.04 4.21
CA ALA A 117 25.68 -25.37 4.77
C ALA A 117 26.74 -26.15 3.99
N THR A 118 27.67 -26.79 4.69
CA THR A 118 28.77 -27.55 4.09
C THR A 118 28.74 -28.98 4.60
N ALA A 119 28.76 -29.96 3.69
CA ALA A 119 28.79 -31.36 4.03
C ALA A 119 30.04 -31.72 4.83
N THR A 120 29.86 -32.50 5.89
CA THR A 120 30.94 -33.08 6.72
C THR A 120 31.07 -34.58 6.51
N SER A 121 30.01 -35.21 5.98
CA SER A 121 30.03 -36.60 5.51
C SER A 121 28.90 -36.83 4.52
N GLY A 122 29.01 -37.91 3.77
CA GLY A 122 27.92 -38.49 3.01
C GLY A 122 28.41 -39.07 1.70
N THR A 123 27.68 -40.03 1.16
CA THR A 123 28.09 -40.71 -0.07
C THR A 123 26.92 -40.78 -1.03
N TYR A 124 27.13 -40.28 -2.24
CA TYR A 124 26.21 -40.51 -3.35
C TYR A 124 26.70 -41.72 -4.14
N ILE A 125 25.79 -42.64 -4.44
CA ILE A 125 26.11 -43.88 -5.14
C ILE A 125 25.18 -44.00 -6.35
N THR A 126 25.76 -44.06 -7.55
CA THR A 126 24.98 -44.36 -8.76
C THR A 126 24.59 -45.84 -8.81
N SER A 127 23.62 -46.20 -9.64
CA SER A 127 23.10 -47.58 -9.69
C SER A 127 24.18 -48.63 -10.01
N GLU A 128 24.13 -49.76 -9.29
CA GLU A 128 24.89 -50.95 -9.63
C GLU A 128 24.42 -51.58 -10.96
N SER A 129 25.31 -52.31 -11.63
CA SER A 129 24.96 -52.98 -12.88
C SER A 129 25.71 -54.29 -13.07
N SER A 130 25.12 -55.24 -13.77
CA SER A 130 25.77 -56.51 -14.14
C SER A 130 25.56 -56.82 -15.62
N PHE A 131 26.61 -57.35 -16.24
CA PHE A 131 26.65 -57.73 -17.65
C PHE A 131 27.23 -59.14 -17.80
N THR A 132 26.66 -59.93 -18.71
CA THR A 132 27.27 -61.20 -19.10
C THR A 132 28.24 -60.99 -20.24
N THR A 133 29.35 -61.73 -20.23
CA THR A 133 30.36 -61.65 -21.29
C THR A 133 30.06 -62.63 -22.44
N HIS A 134 30.85 -62.53 -23.51
CA HIS A 134 30.88 -63.58 -24.53
C HIS A 134 31.41 -64.90 -23.92
N PRO A 135 30.89 -66.07 -24.32
CA PRO A 135 31.31 -67.35 -23.76
C PRO A 135 32.83 -67.60 -23.94
N VAL A 136 33.49 -68.07 -22.89
CA VAL A 136 34.92 -68.43 -22.89
C VAL A 136 35.12 -69.88 -22.46
N LYS A 137 36.23 -70.50 -22.87
CA LYS A 137 36.55 -71.89 -22.47
C LYS A 137 37.44 -71.91 -21.23
N VAL A 138 37.06 -72.70 -20.23
CA VAL A 138 37.84 -72.99 -19.01
C VAL A 138 37.91 -74.50 -18.84
N GLY A 139 39.11 -75.08 -18.83
CA GLY A 139 39.27 -76.54 -18.71
C GLY A 139 38.55 -77.37 -19.79
N GLY A 140 38.28 -76.80 -20.96
CA GLY A 140 37.51 -77.44 -22.04
C GLY A 140 35.98 -77.24 -21.98
N VAL A 141 35.47 -76.68 -20.88
CA VAL A 141 34.05 -76.35 -20.68
C VAL A 141 33.78 -74.91 -21.10
N THR A 142 32.63 -74.65 -21.75
CA THR A 142 32.20 -73.30 -22.10
C THR A 142 31.48 -72.66 -20.92
N VAL A 143 31.95 -71.50 -20.47
CA VAL A 143 31.39 -70.73 -19.36
C VAL A 143 31.12 -69.30 -19.79
N ILE A 144 30.14 -68.66 -19.15
CA ILE A 144 29.82 -67.23 -19.33
C ILE A 144 30.31 -66.51 -18.07
N ALA A 145 31.17 -65.51 -18.24
CA ALA A 145 31.63 -64.70 -17.12
C ALA A 145 30.64 -63.56 -16.84
N GLU A 146 30.64 -63.08 -15.61
CA GLU A 146 29.80 -61.97 -15.18
C GLU A 146 30.69 -60.77 -14.81
N LEU A 147 30.40 -59.63 -15.41
CA LEU A 147 31.01 -58.35 -15.11
C LEU A 147 30.03 -57.53 -14.26
N TRP A 148 30.35 -57.35 -13.00
CA TRP A 148 29.57 -56.55 -12.05
C TRP A 148 30.26 -55.20 -11.79
N SER A 149 29.49 -54.12 -11.76
CA SER A 149 29.91 -52.78 -11.33
C SER A 149 29.14 -52.39 -10.06
N ALA A 150 29.88 -51.91 -9.06
CA ALA A 150 29.33 -51.46 -7.78
C ALA A 150 28.63 -50.10 -7.86
N GLY A 151 28.52 -49.52 -9.06
CA GLY A 151 28.16 -48.12 -9.23
C GLY A 151 29.33 -47.19 -8.89
N THR A 152 29.10 -45.90 -9.07
CA THR A 152 30.09 -44.85 -8.80
C THR A 152 29.80 -44.22 -7.46
N GLN A 153 30.81 -44.21 -6.59
CA GLN A 153 30.72 -43.60 -5.26
C GLN A 153 31.37 -42.23 -5.28
N LEU A 154 30.64 -41.22 -4.81
CA LEU A 154 31.11 -39.84 -4.71
C LEU A 154 30.97 -39.38 -3.25
N ASP A 155 32.08 -38.93 -2.66
CA ASP A 155 32.11 -38.43 -1.28
C ASP A 155 31.71 -36.95 -1.20
N ALA A 156 30.64 -36.67 -0.47
CA ALA A 156 30.14 -35.33 -0.22
C ALA A 156 31.15 -34.46 0.53
N ALA A 157 32.03 -35.06 1.33
CA ALA A 157 33.09 -34.37 2.08
C ALA A 157 34.45 -34.34 1.32
N GLY A 158 34.42 -34.54 -0.01
CA GLY A 158 35.60 -34.56 -0.87
C GLY A 158 36.43 -33.26 -0.90
N LYS A 159 37.39 -33.16 -1.83
CA LYS A 159 38.38 -32.06 -1.93
C LYS A 159 37.78 -30.66 -1.78
N LYS A 160 36.61 -30.42 -2.37
CA LYS A 160 35.75 -29.29 -2.00
C LYS A 160 34.42 -29.87 -1.56
N PRO A 161 34.13 -29.89 -0.25
CA PRO A 161 32.91 -30.48 0.25
C PRO A 161 31.67 -29.84 -0.38
N LEU A 162 30.61 -30.63 -0.54
CA LEU A 162 29.34 -30.16 -1.04
C LEU A 162 28.86 -29.01 -0.16
N SER A 163 28.61 -27.86 -0.76
CA SER A 163 28.20 -26.64 -0.06
C SER A 163 27.01 -26.02 -0.75
N VAL A 164 26.02 -25.58 0.03
CA VAL A 164 24.88 -24.79 -0.42
C VAL A 164 25.00 -23.39 0.14
N GLU A 165 24.95 -22.37 -0.72
CA GLU A 165 25.10 -20.95 -0.36
C GLU A 165 24.17 -20.08 -1.21
N ILE A 166 23.76 -18.93 -0.68
CA ILE A 166 23.01 -17.93 -1.44
C ILE A 166 24.00 -16.91 -2.02
N HIS A 167 24.06 -16.79 -3.34
CA HIS A 167 24.88 -15.80 -4.03
C HIS A 167 24.27 -14.37 -3.92
N ASP A 168 25.07 -13.34 -4.21
CA ASP A 168 24.65 -11.93 -4.11
C ASP A 168 23.43 -11.57 -4.97
N ASP A 169 23.27 -12.28 -6.09
CA ASP A 169 22.14 -12.18 -7.01
C ASP A 169 20.86 -12.87 -6.49
N GLY A 170 20.93 -13.52 -5.33
CA GLY A 170 19.84 -14.21 -4.67
C GLY A 170 19.77 -15.70 -4.98
N ARG A 171 20.50 -16.24 -5.95
CA ARG A 171 20.33 -17.66 -6.29
C ARG A 171 20.94 -18.55 -5.21
N ALA A 172 20.22 -19.61 -4.83
CA ALA A 172 20.80 -20.69 -4.05
C ALA A 172 21.64 -21.57 -4.98
N VAL A 173 22.90 -21.80 -4.62
CA VAL A 173 23.85 -22.54 -5.43
C VAL A 173 24.45 -23.66 -4.58
N LEU A 174 24.31 -24.88 -5.07
CA LEU A 174 25.00 -26.06 -4.55
C LEU A 174 26.26 -26.29 -5.39
N THR A 175 27.42 -26.37 -4.73
CA THR A 175 28.71 -26.63 -5.38
C THR A 175 29.42 -27.78 -4.69
N TRP A 176 30.14 -28.59 -5.45
CA TRP A 176 30.82 -29.77 -4.92
C TRP A 176 31.94 -30.23 -5.86
N THR A 177 33.12 -30.54 -5.31
CA THR A 177 34.19 -31.24 -6.05
C THR A 177 34.52 -32.54 -5.34
N ALA A 178 34.15 -33.67 -5.96
CA ALA A 178 34.31 -35.01 -5.43
C ALA A 178 35.38 -35.80 -6.18
N GLU A 179 36.02 -36.74 -5.50
CA GLU A 179 36.61 -37.89 -6.18
C GLU A 179 35.53 -38.96 -6.32
N ALA A 180 35.23 -39.34 -7.56
CA ALA A 180 34.27 -40.37 -7.89
C ALA A 180 35.01 -41.68 -8.17
N GLN A 181 34.73 -42.73 -7.42
CA GLN A 181 35.37 -44.03 -7.55
C GLN A 181 34.37 -45.06 -8.07
N GLU A 182 34.71 -45.72 -9.17
CA GLU A 182 34.01 -46.90 -9.67
C GLU A 182 34.84 -48.15 -9.44
N PHE A 183 34.16 -49.25 -9.13
CA PHE A 183 34.76 -50.56 -8.90
C PHE A 183 34.03 -51.63 -9.71
N ILE A 184 34.79 -52.44 -10.44
CA ILE A 184 34.29 -53.56 -11.24
C ILE A 184 34.92 -54.89 -10.85
N LEU A 185 34.12 -55.95 -10.93
CA LEU A 185 34.53 -57.35 -10.78
C LEU A 185 34.18 -58.15 -12.03
N LEU A 186 35.15 -58.90 -12.55
CA LEU A 186 34.89 -59.98 -13.50
C LEU A 186 34.96 -61.32 -12.76
N THR A 187 33.83 -62.00 -12.63
CA THR A 187 33.76 -63.33 -12.03
C THR A 187 33.61 -64.39 -13.12
N VAL A 188 34.36 -65.49 -13.00
CA VAL A 188 34.37 -66.58 -13.99
C VAL A 188 33.97 -67.87 -13.27
N PRO A 189 32.94 -68.59 -13.75
CA PRO A 189 32.55 -69.86 -13.15
C PRO A 189 33.72 -70.85 -13.09
N GLY A 190 33.97 -71.40 -11.89
CA GLY A 190 35.07 -72.33 -11.63
C GLY A 190 36.36 -71.68 -11.12
N TYR A 191 36.38 -70.36 -10.87
CA TYR A 191 37.49 -69.66 -10.21
C TYR A 191 37.12 -69.38 -8.75
N ASP A 192 38.07 -69.53 -7.82
CA ASP A 192 37.87 -69.27 -6.37
C ASP A 192 37.94 -67.78 -6.01
N ALA A 193 38.35 -66.92 -6.95
CA ALA A 193 38.46 -65.47 -6.81
C ALA A 193 38.14 -64.78 -8.16
N PRO A 194 37.78 -63.48 -8.15
CA PRO A 194 37.53 -62.74 -9.39
C PRO A 194 38.74 -62.79 -10.34
N ALA A 195 38.45 -62.95 -11.63
CA ALA A 195 39.46 -62.96 -12.69
C ALA A 195 40.04 -61.55 -12.96
N LEU A 196 39.25 -60.51 -12.68
CA LEU A 196 39.68 -59.11 -12.71
C LEU A 196 38.98 -58.35 -11.58
N THR A 197 39.74 -57.55 -10.85
CA THR A 197 39.24 -56.42 -10.07
C THR A 197 39.85 -55.15 -10.63
N ALA A 198 39.03 -54.15 -10.94
CA ALA A 198 39.55 -52.86 -11.38
C ALA A 198 38.81 -51.72 -10.72
N SER A 199 39.53 -50.64 -10.46
CA SER A 199 38.98 -49.38 -9.98
C SER A 199 39.45 -48.22 -10.84
N LYS A 200 38.56 -47.25 -10.98
CA LYS A 200 38.84 -45.98 -11.63
C LYS A 200 38.38 -44.87 -10.71
N VAL A 201 39.26 -43.92 -10.44
CA VAL A 201 38.90 -42.66 -9.78
C VAL A 201 38.76 -41.62 -10.88
N VAL A 202 37.88 -40.62 -10.76
CA VAL A 202 37.94 -39.35 -11.50
C VAL A 202 37.60 -38.20 -10.56
N THR A 203 37.97 -36.98 -10.92
CA THR A 203 37.47 -35.79 -10.21
C THR A 203 36.21 -35.28 -10.89
N VAL A 204 35.14 -35.04 -10.12
CA VAL A 204 33.84 -34.52 -10.59
C VAL A 204 33.60 -33.17 -9.95
N ASP A 205 33.37 -32.15 -10.78
CA ASP A 205 32.91 -30.83 -10.36
C ASP A 205 31.42 -30.69 -10.68
N VAL A 206 30.65 -30.32 -9.66
CA VAL A 206 29.19 -30.15 -9.73
C VAL A 206 28.83 -28.74 -9.31
N THR A 207 28.00 -28.09 -10.11
CA THR A 207 27.33 -26.83 -9.75
C THR A 207 25.85 -26.97 -10.08
N CYS A 208 24.98 -26.81 -9.08
CA CYS A 208 23.53 -26.79 -9.25
C CYS A 208 22.98 -25.43 -8.81
N THR A 209 22.39 -24.69 -9.74
CA THR A 209 21.82 -23.36 -9.48
C THR A 209 20.30 -23.45 -9.41
N TYR A 210 19.71 -22.95 -8.32
CA TYR A 210 18.27 -22.96 -8.11
C TYR A 210 17.64 -21.61 -8.46
N THR A 211 16.57 -21.63 -9.24
CA THR A 211 15.81 -20.43 -9.65
C THR A 211 14.31 -20.64 -9.46
N PHE A 212 13.56 -19.57 -9.16
CA PHE A 212 12.11 -19.67 -9.09
C PHE A 212 11.52 -20.09 -10.44
N ALA A 213 10.54 -20.99 -10.39
CA ALA A 213 9.77 -21.43 -11.53
C ALA A 213 8.34 -21.76 -11.08
N GLU A 214 7.44 -21.74 -12.05
CA GLU A 214 6.06 -22.16 -11.86
C GLU A 214 5.93 -23.64 -12.19
N TYR A 215 5.34 -24.42 -11.30
CA TYR A 215 5.06 -25.83 -11.52
C TYR A 215 3.74 -26.23 -10.87
N ALA A 216 2.82 -26.81 -11.64
CA ALA A 216 1.51 -27.27 -11.16
C ALA A 216 0.71 -26.20 -10.37
N ASN A 217 0.70 -24.95 -10.85
CA ASN A 217 0.11 -23.77 -10.17
C ASN A 217 0.76 -23.40 -8.83
N ASP A 218 1.94 -23.91 -8.55
CA ASP A 218 2.71 -23.56 -7.37
C ASP A 218 4.05 -22.91 -7.70
N LEU A 219 4.64 -22.25 -6.70
CA LEU A 219 5.98 -21.70 -6.82
C LEU A 219 7.00 -22.70 -6.30
N VAL A 220 7.95 -23.07 -7.15
CA VAL A 220 9.03 -24.00 -6.84
C VAL A 220 10.39 -23.39 -7.14
N LEU A 221 11.46 -23.93 -6.57
CA LEU A 221 12.81 -23.76 -7.10
C LEU A 221 13.11 -24.88 -8.07
N ARG A 222 13.45 -24.50 -9.29
CA ARG A 222 13.93 -25.43 -10.31
C ARG A 222 15.46 -25.42 -10.33
N PRO A 223 16.10 -26.60 -10.25
CA PRO A 223 17.54 -26.75 -10.35
C PRO A 223 18.02 -26.66 -11.80
N ASN A 224 19.23 -26.16 -11.99
CA ASN A 224 19.97 -26.20 -13.24
C ASN A 224 21.39 -26.71 -12.95
N LEU A 225 21.68 -27.92 -13.46
CA LEU A 225 22.88 -28.68 -13.13
C LEU A 225 23.95 -28.56 -14.21
N ALA A 226 25.17 -28.26 -13.80
CA ALA A 226 26.38 -28.35 -14.61
C ALA A 226 27.35 -29.34 -13.96
N VAL A 227 27.77 -30.35 -14.73
CA VAL A 227 28.72 -31.39 -14.29
C VAL A 227 29.87 -31.51 -15.29
N SER A 228 31.10 -31.40 -14.79
CA SER A 228 32.33 -31.64 -15.55
C SER A 228 33.22 -32.66 -14.82
N THR A 229 34.00 -33.44 -15.56
CA THR A 229 34.96 -34.36 -14.96
C THR A 229 36.35 -34.21 -15.54
N THR A 230 37.35 -34.59 -14.75
CA THR A 230 38.76 -34.63 -15.18
C THR A 230 39.29 -36.04 -15.06
N ALA A 231 39.94 -36.53 -16.12
CA ALA A 231 40.42 -37.89 -16.25
C ALA A 231 41.49 -38.25 -15.19
N SER A 232 41.53 -39.53 -14.84
CA SER A 232 42.38 -40.09 -13.79
C SER A 232 42.83 -41.52 -14.15
N GLU A 233 43.69 -42.08 -13.30
CA GLU A 233 44.36 -43.37 -13.50
C GLU A 233 43.46 -44.57 -13.17
N VAL A 234 43.65 -45.66 -13.91
CA VAL A 234 42.96 -46.94 -13.70
C VAL A 234 43.91 -47.88 -12.97
N THR A 235 43.45 -48.46 -11.85
CA THR A 235 44.17 -49.51 -11.14
C THR A 235 43.46 -50.84 -11.34
N SER A 236 44.19 -51.92 -11.58
CA SER A 236 43.57 -53.25 -11.70
C SER A 236 44.47 -54.38 -11.23
N THR A 237 43.85 -55.45 -10.76
CA THR A 237 44.48 -56.71 -10.38
C THR A 237 43.85 -57.84 -11.18
N THR A 238 44.67 -58.77 -11.68
CA THR A 238 44.21 -59.83 -12.59
C THR A 238 44.57 -61.21 -12.08
N ASN A 239 43.70 -62.18 -12.37
CA ASN A 239 43.94 -63.58 -12.17
C ASN A 239 43.43 -64.35 -13.41
N PRO A 240 44.25 -64.52 -14.45
CA PRO A 240 43.83 -65.22 -15.66
C PRO A 240 43.67 -66.74 -15.44
N GLY A 241 44.12 -67.30 -14.31
CA GLY A 241 44.22 -68.74 -14.12
C GLY A 241 45.11 -69.40 -15.18
N THR A 242 44.71 -70.56 -15.69
CA THR A 242 45.41 -71.27 -16.79
C THR A 242 44.71 -71.13 -18.15
N SER A 243 43.59 -70.40 -18.24
CA SER A 243 42.83 -70.24 -19.49
C SER A 243 43.29 -69.03 -20.32
N PHE A 244 43.75 -69.30 -21.55
CA PHE A 244 44.08 -68.26 -22.52
C PHE A 244 42.86 -67.39 -22.89
N GLY A 245 41.66 -68.00 -22.97
CA GLY A 245 40.43 -67.28 -23.29
C GLY A 245 40.03 -66.27 -22.21
N VAL A 246 40.24 -66.62 -20.93
CA VAL A 246 40.03 -65.70 -19.81
C VAL A 246 41.06 -64.57 -19.83
N GLY A 247 42.33 -64.86 -20.17
CA GLY A 247 43.36 -63.83 -20.34
C GLY A 247 43.01 -62.78 -21.40
N LEU A 248 42.50 -63.20 -22.56
CA LEU A 248 42.02 -62.27 -23.60
C LEU A 248 40.79 -61.47 -23.14
N LEU A 249 39.85 -62.11 -22.44
CA LEU A 249 38.68 -61.42 -21.90
C LEU A 249 39.08 -60.34 -20.90
N ILE A 250 40.03 -60.60 -20.01
CA ILE A 250 40.56 -59.62 -19.05
C ILE A 250 41.11 -58.40 -19.79
N VAL A 251 41.96 -58.59 -20.81
CA VAL A 251 42.55 -57.48 -21.59
C VAL A 251 41.46 -56.64 -22.27
N VAL A 252 40.46 -57.29 -22.86
CA VAL A 252 39.32 -56.59 -23.49
C VAL A 252 38.53 -55.80 -22.46
N VAL A 253 38.23 -56.37 -21.30
CA VAL A 253 37.48 -55.67 -20.24
C VAL A 253 38.30 -54.50 -19.68
N GLN A 254 39.61 -54.66 -19.46
CA GLN A 254 40.50 -53.60 -18.97
C GLN A 254 40.63 -52.43 -19.96
N ASP A 255 40.89 -52.71 -21.25
CA ASP A 255 41.03 -51.66 -22.27
C ASP A 255 39.70 -50.91 -22.48
N ASN A 256 38.57 -51.63 -22.47
CA ASN A 256 37.25 -50.99 -22.52
C ASN A 256 36.98 -50.14 -21.27
N PHE A 257 37.28 -50.64 -20.06
CA PHE A 257 37.10 -49.88 -18.81
C PHE A 257 37.97 -48.61 -18.77
N ALA A 258 39.17 -48.65 -19.36
CA ALA A 258 40.02 -47.48 -19.51
C ALA A 258 39.49 -46.47 -20.55
N ARG A 259 39.02 -46.94 -21.72
CA ARG A 259 38.68 -46.07 -22.87
C ARG A 259 37.21 -45.63 -22.97
N LEU A 260 36.24 -46.52 -22.76
CA LEU A 260 34.81 -46.18 -22.94
C LEU A 260 34.26 -45.28 -21.83
N ASN A 261 34.97 -45.20 -20.71
CA ASN A 261 34.41 -44.73 -19.44
C ASN A 261 34.86 -43.32 -19.04
N ALA A 262 35.23 -42.44 -19.98
CA ALA A 262 35.26 -41.01 -19.70
C ALA A 262 33.90 -40.39 -20.05
N GLN A 263 33.43 -40.57 -21.30
CA GLN A 263 32.16 -40.00 -21.76
C GLN A 263 30.92 -40.71 -21.19
N ARG A 264 30.90 -42.05 -21.12
CA ARG A 264 29.76 -42.78 -20.53
C ARG A 264 29.67 -42.56 -19.02
N PHE A 265 30.83 -42.50 -18.36
CA PHE A 265 30.93 -42.26 -16.92
C PHE A 265 30.45 -40.85 -16.56
N GLU A 266 30.90 -39.84 -17.31
CA GLU A 266 30.38 -38.47 -17.24
C GLU A 266 28.87 -38.42 -17.47
N SER A 267 28.38 -39.09 -18.52
CA SER A 267 26.94 -39.12 -18.81
C SER A 267 26.17 -39.80 -17.69
N SER A 268 26.63 -40.95 -17.18
CA SER A 268 25.92 -41.68 -16.12
C SER A 268 25.87 -40.88 -14.81
N ILE A 269 26.98 -40.24 -14.41
CA ILE A 269 27.01 -39.39 -13.22
C ILE A 269 26.11 -38.17 -13.45
N ARG A 270 26.18 -37.55 -14.63
CA ARG A 270 25.33 -36.41 -14.99
C ARG A 270 23.86 -36.81 -15.00
N ASP A 271 23.48 -37.90 -15.64
CA ASP A 271 22.10 -38.35 -15.80
C ASP A 271 21.51 -38.76 -14.44
N SER A 272 22.29 -39.46 -13.61
CA SER A 272 21.89 -39.83 -12.25
C SER A 272 21.74 -38.60 -11.36
N LEU A 273 22.72 -37.70 -11.33
CA LEU A 273 22.62 -36.46 -10.57
C LEU A 273 21.54 -35.53 -11.12
N THR A 274 21.30 -35.52 -12.43
CA THR A 274 20.19 -34.76 -13.02
C THR A 274 18.89 -35.34 -12.51
N SER A 275 18.65 -36.64 -12.67
CA SER A 275 17.46 -37.30 -12.13
C SER A 275 17.22 -37.02 -10.63
N ASP A 276 18.28 -37.12 -9.82
CA ASP A 276 18.17 -37.12 -8.36
C ASP A 276 18.20 -35.72 -7.75
N LEU A 277 18.90 -34.76 -8.37
CA LEU A 277 18.91 -33.35 -7.97
C LEU A 277 17.91 -32.48 -8.74
N GLU A 278 17.21 -33.00 -9.77
CA GLU A 278 16.19 -32.24 -10.52
C GLU A 278 14.86 -32.10 -9.76
N ALA A 279 14.74 -32.69 -8.57
CA ALA A 279 13.58 -32.53 -7.70
C ALA A 279 13.32 -31.04 -7.40
N THR A 280 12.16 -30.56 -7.84
CA THR A 280 11.72 -29.19 -7.59
C THR A 280 11.47 -28.98 -6.11
N VAL A 281 11.98 -27.89 -5.55
CA VAL A 281 11.79 -27.56 -4.14
C VAL A 281 10.56 -26.67 -3.97
N PRO A 282 9.49 -27.10 -3.28
CA PRO A 282 8.32 -26.26 -3.06
C PRO A 282 8.65 -25.10 -2.12
N VAL A 283 8.25 -23.88 -2.48
CA VAL A 283 8.59 -22.65 -1.72
C VAL A 283 7.42 -21.72 -1.51
N SER A 284 6.22 -22.14 -1.93
CA SER A 284 5.00 -21.36 -1.84
C SER A 284 4.52 -21.12 -0.42
N SER A 285 4.72 -22.08 0.49
CA SER A 285 4.42 -21.94 1.92
C SER A 285 5.11 -20.72 2.52
N PHE A 286 6.40 -20.53 2.24
CA PHE A 286 7.15 -19.37 2.70
C PHE A 286 6.56 -18.04 2.21
N ILE A 287 6.10 -17.98 0.94
CA ILE A 287 5.47 -16.78 0.37
C ILE A 287 4.11 -16.53 1.02
N ARG A 288 3.30 -17.57 1.17
CA ARG A 288 1.97 -17.49 1.79
C ARG A 288 2.09 -17.06 3.25
N ASP A 289 2.98 -17.69 4.03
CA ASP A 289 3.26 -17.29 5.41
C ASP A 289 3.75 -15.84 5.51
N SER A 290 4.58 -15.40 4.56
CA SER A 290 5.05 -14.01 4.52
C SER A 290 3.93 -13.01 4.22
N ILE A 291 2.94 -13.39 3.41
CA ILE A 291 1.72 -12.58 3.18
C ILE A 291 0.89 -12.60 4.46
N ASP A 292 0.61 -13.77 5.03
CA ASP A 292 -0.24 -13.93 6.20
C ASP A 292 0.32 -13.18 7.42
N LEU A 293 1.64 -13.18 7.63
CA LEU A 293 2.26 -12.45 8.74
C LEU A 293 2.17 -10.92 8.55
N ASN A 294 2.35 -10.44 7.32
CA ASN A 294 2.34 -9.01 7.01
C ASN A 294 0.94 -8.41 6.90
N PHE A 295 -0.03 -9.22 6.48
CA PHE A 295 -1.41 -8.80 6.21
C PHE A 295 -2.44 -9.44 7.14
N ASN A 296 -2.02 -10.29 8.09
CA ASN A 296 -2.88 -10.99 9.04
C ASN A 296 -4.08 -11.67 8.35
N GLU A 297 -3.80 -12.48 7.32
CA GLU A 297 -4.75 -13.16 6.44
C GLU A 297 -5.69 -12.24 5.63
N ALA A 298 -5.50 -10.91 5.67
CA ALA A 298 -6.33 -9.99 4.91
C ALA A 298 -6.22 -10.18 3.39
N ILE A 299 -5.19 -10.89 2.90
CA ILE A 299 -5.05 -11.24 1.50
C ILE A 299 -4.88 -12.76 1.41
N VAL A 300 -5.80 -13.43 0.72
CA VAL A 300 -5.71 -14.86 0.44
C VAL A 300 -5.24 -15.05 -1.00
N PRO A 301 -4.00 -15.52 -1.22
CA PRO A 301 -3.47 -15.74 -2.56
C PRO A 301 -4.11 -16.97 -3.22
N ASP A 302 -4.73 -16.76 -4.37
CA ASP A 302 -5.26 -17.82 -5.25
C ASP A 302 -4.11 -18.41 -6.08
N VAL A 303 -3.30 -17.53 -6.68
CA VAL A 303 -2.26 -17.93 -7.62
C VAL A 303 -0.95 -17.17 -7.41
N LEU A 304 0.16 -17.90 -7.52
CA LEU A 304 1.51 -17.36 -7.47
C LEU A 304 2.14 -17.41 -8.87
N ARG A 305 2.86 -16.35 -9.22
CA ARG A 305 3.63 -16.22 -10.48
C ARG A 305 5.02 -15.69 -10.19
N ALA A 306 6.01 -16.11 -10.96
CA ALA A 306 7.39 -15.64 -10.80
C ALA A 306 8.12 -15.43 -12.14
N PRO A 307 7.63 -14.55 -13.03
CA PRO A 307 8.31 -14.24 -14.29
C PRO A 307 9.66 -13.52 -14.07
N ARG A 308 9.83 -12.85 -12.92
CA ARG A 308 11.09 -12.28 -12.43
C ARG A 308 11.00 -12.06 -10.93
N ASP A 309 10.05 -11.22 -10.52
CA ASP A 309 9.62 -11.03 -9.15
C ASP A 309 8.42 -11.92 -8.86
N ILE A 310 8.08 -12.10 -7.58
CA ILE A 310 7.01 -12.99 -7.16
C ILE A 310 5.73 -12.18 -7.02
N ALA A 311 4.73 -12.49 -7.83
CA ALA A 311 3.40 -11.91 -7.75
C ALA A 311 2.43 -12.92 -7.15
N ALA A 312 1.69 -12.49 -6.13
CA ALA A 312 0.60 -13.23 -5.54
C ALA A 312 -0.71 -12.51 -5.85
N PHE A 313 -1.57 -13.16 -6.63
CA PHE A 313 -2.87 -12.64 -7.02
C PHE A 313 -3.95 -13.34 -6.20
N GLY A 314 -4.87 -12.57 -5.65
CA GLY A 314 -5.83 -13.10 -4.70
C GLY A 314 -6.98 -12.18 -4.38
N ARG A 315 -7.59 -12.45 -3.23
CA ARG A 315 -8.76 -11.73 -2.75
C ARG A 315 -8.43 -11.09 -1.41
N ILE A 316 -8.96 -9.90 -1.19
CA ILE A 316 -9.05 -9.37 0.18
C ILE A 316 -10.01 -10.28 0.91
N ASN A 317 -9.50 -10.98 1.91
CA ASN A 317 -10.31 -11.90 2.67
C ASN A 317 -10.98 -11.16 3.83
N SER A 318 -12.29 -10.95 3.72
CA SER A 318 -13.10 -10.53 4.86
C SER A 318 -13.45 -11.70 5.78
N SER A 319 -13.19 -12.96 5.41
CA SER A 319 -13.56 -14.14 6.22
C SER A 319 -12.70 -14.33 7.48
N GLY A 320 -11.58 -13.61 7.61
CA GLY A 320 -10.84 -13.50 8.88
C GLY A 320 -11.40 -12.43 9.81
N ALA A 321 -12.43 -11.69 9.39
CA ALA A 321 -13.17 -10.78 10.25
C ALA A 321 -14.21 -11.56 11.05
N ASP A 322 -14.03 -11.64 12.37
CA ASP A 322 -15.05 -12.20 13.27
C ASP A 322 -16.39 -11.45 13.12
N PHE A 323 -16.32 -10.15 12.82
CA PHE A 323 -17.45 -9.32 12.40
C PHE A 323 -17.00 -8.05 11.66
N VAL A 324 -17.92 -7.40 10.96
CA VAL A 324 -17.75 -6.06 10.39
C VAL A 324 -18.77 -5.07 10.93
N VAL A 325 -18.37 -3.81 11.14
CA VAL A 325 -19.29 -2.72 11.47
C VAL A 325 -20.08 -2.32 10.22
N SER A 326 -21.41 -2.25 10.34
CA SER A 326 -22.33 -1.84 9.29
C SER A 326 -23.23 -0.69 9.78
N PRO A 327 -23.45 0.36 8.96
CA PRO A 327 -22.79 0.58 7.66
C PRO A 327 -21.30 0.95 7.85
N ALA A 328 -20.46 0.61 6.87
CA ALA A 328 -19.02 0.92 6.91
C ALA A 328 -18.73 2.42 6.74
N GLU A 329 -19.65 3.14 6.10
CA GLU A 329 -19.62 4.60 5.98
C GLU A 329 -21.01 5.18 6.27
N HIS A 330 -21.06 6.35 6.91
CA HIS A 330 -22.30 7.06 7.17
C HIS A 330 -22.11 8.58 7.06
N LEU A 331 -23.03 9.23 6.35
CA LEU A 331 -23.10 10.67 6.20
C LEU A 331 -24.33 11.19 6.95
N MET A 332 -24.13 12.14 7.85
CA MET A 332 -25.19 12.65 8.72
C MET A 332 -25.02 14.14 9.04
N VAL A 333 -26.08 14.74 9.59
CA VAL A 333 -26.07 16.14 10.05
C VAL A 333 -25.70 16.24 11.53
N ALA A 334 -25.22 17.40 11.98
CA ALA A 334 -25.12 17.71 13.40
C ALA A 334 -26.47 17.52 14.12
N ASP A 335 -26.44 17.29 15.44
CA ASP A 335 -27.62 17.02 16.27
C ASP A 335 -28.49 15.82 15.82
N SER A 336 -27.90 14.87 15.09
CA SER A 336 -28.57 13.63 14.71
C SER A 336 -27.90 12.39 15.30
N SER A 337 -28.53 11.22 15.16
CA SER A 337 -27.98 9.97 15.67
C SER A 337 -28.18 8.84 14.66
N THR A 338 -27.25 7.89 14.66
CA THR A 338 -27.31 6.68 13.84
C THR A 338 -26.91 5.47 14.69
N THR A 339 -27.33 4.27 14.31
CA THR A 339 -26.99 3.03 15.02
C THR A 339 -26.17 2.13 14.12
N PHE A 340 -24.99 1.77 14.59
CA PHE A 340 -24.11 0.80 13.94
C PHE A 340 -24.37 -0.59 14.51
N ALA A 341 -24.34 -1.59 13.64
CA ALA A 341 -24.44 -2.99 13.99
C ALA A 341 -23.16 -3.73 13.59
N ILE A 342 -22.93 -4.90 14.18
CA ILE A 342 -21.88 -5.83 13.73
C ILE A 342 -22.50 -6.95 12.89
N GLN A 343 -21.79 -7.39 11.85
CA GLN A 343 -22.21 -8.47 10.97
C GLN A 343 -21.10 -9.53 10.84
N PRO A 344 -21.35 -10.81 11.16
CA PRO A 344 -22.58 -11.34 11.73
C PRO A 344 -22.85 -10.82 13.17
N PRO A 345 -24.11 -10.76 13.61
CA PRO A 345 -24.43 -10.39 14.99
C PRO A 345 -24.02 -11.51 15.95
N GLY A 346 -23.47 -11.16 17.12
CA GLY A 346 -23.18 -12.13 18.19
C GLY A 346 -21.88 -11.90 18.95
N ALA A 347 -20.93 -11.15 18.38
CA ALA A 347 -19.70 -10.80 19.09
C ALA A 347 -19.97 -9.81 20.24
N ASN A 348 -19.20 -9.95 21.31
CA ASN A 348 -19.36 -9.13 22.50
C ASN A 348 -18.40 -7.94 22.45
N VAL A 349 -18.88 -6.81 21.92
CA VAL A 349 -18.03 -5.69 21.54
C VAL A 349 -18.15 -4.49 22.48
N THR A 350 -17.05 -3.75 22.59
CA THR A 350 -17.04 -2.38 23.12
C THR A 350 -16.96 -1.39 21.97
N TRP A 351 -17.72 -0.29 22.09
CA TRP A 351 -17.76 0.76 21.08
C TRP A 351 -16.89 1.95 21.50
N SER A 352 -16.15 2.49 20.54
CA SER A 352 -15.39 3.73 20.69
C SER A 352 -15.59 4.63 19.48
N VAL A 353 -15.35 5.92 19.68
CA VAL A 353 -15.35 6.91 18.62
C VAL A 353 -14.12 7.81 18.76
N GLU A 354 -13.50 8.15 17.65
CA GLU A 354 -12.36 9.05 17.60
C GLU A 354 -12.46 10.05 16.45
N LEU A 355 -11.90 11.24 16.65
CA LEU A 355 -11.82 12.28 15.64
C LEU A 355 -10.68 11.99 14.66
N LEU A 356 -10.96 12.09 13.36
CA LEU A 356 -9.97 11.85 12.31
C LEU A 356 -9.27 13.12 11.82
N GLN A 357 -9.90 14.29 11.98
CA GLN A 357 -9.41 15.56 11.44
C GLN A 357 -9.75 16.76 12.33
N GLY A 358 -8.81 17.69 12.44
CA GLY A 358 -8.98 18.94 13.19
C GLY A 358 -8.91 18.77 14.71
N ASP A 359 -9.17 19.87 15.42
CA ASP A 359 -9.05 19.95 16.88
C ASP A 359 -10.43 20.09 17.57
N ALA A 360 -11.47 19.50 16.97
CA ALA A 360 -12.84 19.58 17.47
C ALA A 360 -12.92 19.03 18.91
N GLN A 361 -13.27 19.90 19.87
CA GLN A 361 -13.37 19.49 21.29
C GLN A 361 -14.59 18.59 21.57
N ASN A 362 -15.63 18.69 20.74
CA ASN A 362 -16.81 17.86 20.81
C ASN A 362 -17.09 17.27 19.42
N PHE A 363 -16.95 15.96 19.29
CA PHE A 363 -17.16 15.19 18.07
C PHE A 363 -18.20 14.09 18.30
N GLY A 364 -19.10 14.30 19.25
CA GLY A 364 -20.16 13.35 19.59
C GLY A 364 -19.68 12.19 20.48
N ALA A 365 -20.58 11.25 20.71
CA ALA A 365 -20.33 10.08 21.55
C ALA A 365 -21.07 8.86 21.03
N ILE A 366 -20.51 7.67 21.25
CA ILE A 366 -21.17 6.39 20.99
C ILE A 366 -21.47 5.68 22.30
N ASN A 367 -22.66 5.08 22.39
CA ASN A 367 -23.06 4.30 23.55
C ASN A 367 -22.72 2.80 23.39
N GLY A 368 -22.92 2.01 24.45
CA GLY A 368 -22.63 0.56 24.43
C GLY A 368 -23.50 -0.27 23.48
N THR A 369 -24.56 0.30 22.90
CA THR A 369 -25.43 -0.36 21.90
C THR A 369 -25.03 -0.05 20.45
N GLY A 370 -23.91 0.66 20.24
CA GLY A 370 -23.47 1.07 18.91
C GLY A 370 -24.22 2.30 18.36
N ARG A 371 -24.99 3.00 19.19
CA ARG A 371 -25.68 4.22 18.77
C ARG A 371 -24.78 5.42 18.95
N TYR A 372 -24.40 6.03 17.83
CA TYR A 372 -23.61 7.25 17.76
C TYR A 372 -24.51 8.48 17.74
N TYR A 373 -24.14 9.50 18.51
CA TYR A 373 -24.82 10.79 18.62
C TYR A 373 -23.84 11.87 18.15
N ALA A 374 -24.19 12.55 17.06
CA ALA A 374 -23.44 13.71 16.59
C ALA A 374 -23.56 14.87 17.60
N PRO A 375 -22.58 15.78 17.67
CA PRO A 375 -22.65 16.95 18.55
C PRO A 375 -23.79 17.89 18.13
N GLU A 376 -24.48 18.50 19.11
CA GLU A 376 -25.56 19.49 18.89
C GLU A 376 -25.11 20.70 18.08
N THR A 377 -23.85 21.10 18.24
CA THR A 377 -23.21 22.16 17.47
C THR A 377 -21.77 21.75 17.24
N SER A 378 -21.37 21.67 15.97
CA SER A 378 -19.95 21.65 15.64
C SER A 378 -19.36 22.99 16.07
N VAL A 379 -18.60 22.99 17.16
CA VAL A 379 -17.69 24.11 17.50
C VAL A 379 -16.44 24.07 16.60
N THR A 380 -16.61 23.54 15.39
CA THR A 380 -15.56 23.28 14.43
C THR A 380 -15.68 24.32 13.34
N GLU A 381 -14.59 25.01 13.03
CA GLU A 381 -14.49 25.95 11.88
C GLU A 381 -14.62 25.23 10.52
N LEU A 382 -14.73 23.89 10.51
CA LEU A 382 -14.77 23.07 9.30
C LEU A 382 -16.22 22.81 8.85
N PRO A 383 -16.47 22.73 7.52
CA PRO A 383 -17.81 22.45 6.98
C PRO A 383 -18.32 21.04 7.32
N PHE A 384 -17.41 20.14 7.72
CA PHE A 384 -17.73 18.81 8.20
C PHE A 384 -16.72 18.35 9.26
N THR A 385 -17.16 17.40 10.08
CA THR A 385 -16.34 16.66 11.05
C THR A 385 -16.32 15.20 10.65
N ARG A 386 -15.15 14.56 10.63
CA ARG A 386 -15.01 13.12 10.36
C ARG A 386 -14.58 12.37 11.62
N VAL A 387 -15.34 11.35 11.98
CA VAL A 387 -15.02 10.46 13.09
C VAL A 387 -14.94 9.01 12.63
N ARG A 388 -14.14 8.21 13.32
CA ARG A 388 -14.11 6.76 13.16
C ARG A 388 -14.81 6.11 14.34
N VAL A 389 -15.86 5.38 14.05
CA VAL A 389 -16.57 4.53 15.02
C VAL A 389 -15.95 3.15 14.97
N THR A 390 -15.61 2.54 16.11
CA THR A 390 -14.95 1.23 16.16
C THR A 390 -15.66 0.32 17.14
N ALA A 391 -15.97 -0.90 16.70
CA ALA A 391 -16.35 -2.02 17.57
C ALA A 391 -15.10 -2.88 17.82
N THR A 392 -14.80 -3.13 19.10
CA THR A 392 -13.68 -3.97 19.54
C THR A 392 -14.22 -5.17 20.30
N ASP A 393 -13.93 -6.37 19.83
CA ASP A 393 -14.25 -7.60 20.52
C ASP A 393 -13.56 -7.67 21.88
N MET A 394 -14.29 -8.06 22.91
CA MET A 394 -13.73 -8.11 24.26
C MET A 394 -12.87 -9.36 24.52
N ASP A 395 -13.04 -10.41 23.71
CA ASP A 395 -12.32 -11.68 23.90
C ASP A 395 -11.04 -11.74 23.05
N SER A 396 -11.10 -11.32 21.78
CA SER A 396 -9.98 -11.41 20.82
C SER A 396 -9.20 -10.11 20.59
N ASP A 397 -9.70 -8.95 21.06
CA ASP A 397 -9.25 -7.60 20.65
C ASP A 397 -9.34 -7.36 19.12
N TYR A 398 -10.11 -8.18 18.40
CA TYR A 398 -10.45 -7.92 17.01
C TYR A 398 -11.23 -6.60 16.89
N ARG A 399 -10.95 -5.81 15.85
CA ARG A 399 -11.58 -4.49 15.64
C ARG A 399 -12.11 -4.34 14.24
N SER A 400 -13.31 -3.79 14.14
CA SER A 400 -13.88 -3.29 12.88
C SER A 400 -14.37 -1.86 13.08
N SER A 401 -14.27 -1.04 12.03
CA SER A 401 -14.53 0.39 12.10
C SER A 401 -15.41 0.88 10.95
N ALA A 402 -16.15 1.94 11.21
CA ALA A 402 -16.91 2.70 10.23
C ALA A 402 -16.47 4.18 10.21
N LEU A 403 -16.50 4.80 9.03
CA LEU A 403 -16.28 6.22 8.84
C LEU A 403 -17.60 6.99 8.94
N VAL A 404 -17.64 8.03 9.79
CA VAL A 404 -18.80 8.91 9.89
C VAL A 404 -18.39 10.32 9.48
N THR A 405 -19.08 10.89 8.51
CA THR A 405 -18.95 12.29 8.12
C THR A 405 -20.17 13.05 8.63
N ILE A 406 -19.93 14.09 9.43
CA ILE A 406 -20.96 14.92 10.06
C ILE A 406 -20.88 16.29 9.42
N VAL A 407 -21.90 16.68 8.67
CA VAL A 407 -21.95 18.02 8.05
C VAL A 407 -22.63 19.01 8.99
N THR A 408 -22.18 20.26 8.97
CA THR A 408 -22.80 21.35 9.74
C THR A 408 -24.07 21.86 9.07
N ASN A 409 -24.08 21.90 7.74
CA ASN A 409 -25.23 22.28 6.95
C ASN A 409 -25.66 21.11 6.04
N PRO A 410 -26.94 20.72 6.04
CA PRO A 410 -27.44 19.66 5.17
C PRO A 410 -27.53 20.08 3.71
N ILE A 411 -27.42 21.38 3.41
CA ILE A 411 -27.46 21.94 2.06
C ILE A 411 -26.07 22.45 1.68
N THR A 412 -25.55 22.00 0.54
CA THR A 412 -24.39 22.61 -0.12
C THR A 412 -24.87 23.56 -1.21
N LEU A 413 -24.14 24.66 -1.43
CA LEU A 413 -24.43 25.64 -2.47
C LEU A 413 -23.10 26.18 -3.04
N ASN A 414 -23.00 26.22 -4.37
CA ASN A 414 -21.81 26.64 -5.10
C ASN A 414 -22.21 27.48 -6.33
N PRO A 415 -21.49 28.58 -6.65
CA PRO A 415 -20.50 29.29 -5.82
C PRO A 415 -21.09 29.90 -4.55
N LEU A 416 -20.23 30.22 -3.58
CA LEU A 416 -20.62 31.00 -2.39
C LEU A 416 -20.78 32.47 -2.71
N ILE A 417 -19.84 33.02 -3.47
CA ILE A 417 -19.94 34.36 -4.02
C ILE A 417 -19.40 34.34 -5.43
N GLU A 418 -20.10 34.98 -6.35
CA GLU A 418 -19.65 35.19 -7.72
C GLU A 418 -19.64 36.69 -8.03
N VAL A 419 -18.60 37.14 -8.75
CA VAL A 419 -18.52 38.53 -9.22
C VAL A 419 -18.59 38.50 -10.75
N CYS A 420 -19.67 39.04 -11.30
CA CYS A 420 -19.93 39.03 -12.75
C CYS A 420 -20.15 40.45 -13.29
N ASP A 421 -20.11 40.62 -14.60
CA ASP A 421 -20.50 41.87 -15.27
C ASP A 421 -21.99 41.85 -15.61
N ALA A 422 -22.62 43.03 -15.72
CA ALA A 422 -24.01 43.13 -16.11
C ALA A 422 -24.26 42.42 -17.46
N GLY A 423 -25.23 41.51 -17.49
CA GLY A 423 -25.55 40.65 -18.63
C GLY A 423 -24.84 39.29 -18.64
N ALA A 424 -23.85 39.05 -17.77
CA ALA A 424 -23.21 37.74 -17.62
C ALA A 424 -24.02 36.85 -16.66
N LYS A 425 -24.51 35.71 -17.17
CA LYS A 425 -25.25 34.73 -16.38
C LYS A 425 -24.29 33.95 -15.47
N VAL A 426 -24.78 33.52 -14.31
CA VAL A 426 -24.02 32.74 -13.31
C VAL A 426 -24.75 31.43 -13.07
N GLU A 427 -24.06 30.31 -13.26
CA GLU A 427 -24.58 28.98 -12.90
C GLU A 427 -24.45 28.76 -11.40
N LEU A 428 -25.50 28.19 -10.80
CA LEU A 428 -25.62 27.89 -9.38
C LEU A 428 -25.98 26.41 -9.23
N GLN A 429 -25.37 25.75 -8.26
CA GLN A 429 -25.64 24.35 -7.93
C GLN A 429 -25.84 24.18 -6.44
N ALA A 430 -26.90 23.47 -6.04
CA ALA A 430 -27.10 23.05 -4.67
C ALA A 430 -27.35 21.55 -4.56
N GLY A 431 -27.08 21.00 -3.38
CA GLY A 431 -27.40 19.62 -3.03
C GLY A 431 -27.88 19.55 -1.59
N SER A 432 -28.82 18.64 -1.30
CA SER A 432 -29.30 18.38 0.06
C SER A 432 -29.03 16.93 0.46
N LEU A 433 -28.76 16.70 1.74
CA LEU A 433 -28.77 15.35 2.32
C LEU A 433 -30.18 14.77 2.47
N GLY A 434 -31.19 15.63 2.51
CA GLY A 434 -32.60 15.24 2.57
C GLY A 434 -33.17 14.87 1.20
N THR A 435 -34.34 14.24 1.21
CA THR A 435 -35.15 13.99 0.01
C THR A 435 -36.14 15.13 -0.28
N GLU A 436 -36.12 16.18 0.54
CA GLU A 436 -36.98 17.34 0.38
C GLU A 436 -36.51 18.23 -0.78
N GLU A 437 -37.47 18.79 -1.51
CA GLU A 437 -37.21 19.68 -2.64
C GLU A 437 -36.48 20.95 -2.19
N LEU A 438 -35.57 21.44 -3.04
CA LEU A 438 -34.83 22.68 -2.81
C LEU A 438 -35.65 23.87 -3.31
N HIS A 439 -35.91 24.85 -2.45
CA HIS A 439 -36.56 26.09 -2.83
C HIS A 439 -35.55 27.23 -2.97
N TRP A 440 -35.53 27.85 -4.15
CA TRP A 440 -34.61 28.92 -4.53
C TRP A 440 -35.32 30.27 -4.57
N SER A 441 -34.67 31.30 -4.03
CA SER A 441 -35.20 32.67 -4.07
C SER A 441 -34.08 33.70 -4.00
N ILE A 442 -34.36 34.92 -4.47
CA ILE A 442 -33.53 36.09 -4.15
C ILE A 442 -34.15 36.74 -2.91
N LYS A 443 -33.34 36.98 -1.88
CA LYS A 443 -33.76 37.67 -0.66
C LYS A 443 -33.90 39.16 -0.93
N ASP A 444 -35.05 39.72 -0.55
CA ASP A 444 -35.36 41.15 -0.63
C ASP A 444 -35.07 41.78 -2.02
N PRO A 445 -35.61 41.23 -3.13
CA PRO A 445 -35.26 41.68 -4.48
C PRO A 445 -35.76 43.10 -4.76
N VAL A 446 -34.92 43.91 -5.40
CA VAL A 446 -35.24 45.29 -5.79
C VAL A 446 -35.65 45.33 -7.26
N ALA A 447 -36.91 45.73 -7.52
CA ALA A 447 -37.46 45.76 -8.87
C ALA A 447 -36.62 46.65 -9.82
N GLY A 448 -36.21 46.08 -10.96
CA GLY A 448 -35.40 46.77 -11.96
C GLY A 448 -33.89 46.82 -11.64
N GLU A 449 -33.46 46.32 -10.48
CA GLU A 449 -32.06 46.25 -10.09
C GLU A 449 -31.58 44.82 -9.86
N SER A 450 -32.31 44.04 -9.08
CA SER A 450 -32.01 42.63 -8.82
C SER A 450 -32.22 41.78 -10.08
N GLY A 451 -31.44 40.71 -10.18
CA GLY A 451 -31.59 39.71 -11.22
C GLY A 451 -32.80 38.80 -11.00
N VAL A 452 -32.85 37.73 -11.79
CA VAL A 452 -33.85 36.66 -11.69
C VAL A 452 -33.16 35.29 -11.65
N LEU A 453 -33.81 34.33 -11.01
CA LEU A 453 -33.38 32.93 -11.02
C LEU A 453 -34.20 32.17 -12.07
N GLU A 454 -33.52 31.37 -12.87
CA GLU A 454 -34.09 30.51 -13.89
C GLU A 454 -33.51 29.10 -13.75
N PRO A 455 -34.18 28.06 -14.27
CA PRO A 455 -33.55 26.75 -14.44
C PRO A 455 -32.30 26.86 -15.33
N SER A 456 -31.30 26.03 -15.06
CA SER A 456 -30.11 25.95 -15.92
C SER A 456 -30.47 25.39 -17.31
N GLU A 457 -29.69 25.79 -18.32
CA GLU A 457 -29.75 25.23 -19.67
C GLU A 457 -28.77 24.06 -19.88
N LEU A 458 -27.91 23.77 -18.90
CA LEU A 458 -26.95 22.67 -18.94
C LEU A 458 -27.63 21.35 -18.55
N ALA A 459 -27.20 20.24 -19.15
CA ALA A 459 -27.77 18.90 -18.90
C ALA A 459 -27.74 18.48 -17.41
N ASP A 460 -26.68 18.88 -16.70
CA ASP A 460 -26.48 18.63 -15.26
C ASP A 460 -26.51 19.94 -14.44
N GLY A 461 -27.07 21.01 -15.01
CA GLY A 461 -27.20 22.29 -14.34
C GLY A 461 -28.45 22.34 -13.47
N ASP A 462 -28.36 23.04 -12.34
CA ASP A 462 -29.48 23.17 -11.40
C ASP A 462 -30.23 24.49 -11.68
N HIS A 463 -29.68 25.61 -11.24
CA HIS A 463 -30.25 26.94 -11.46
C HIS A 463 -29.22 27.90 -12.05
N ARG A 464 -29.69 28.99 -12.66
CA ARG A 464 -28.87 30.09 -13.11
C ARG A 464 -29.42 31.41 -12.62
N TYR A 465 -28.52 32.30 -12.23
CA TYR A 465 -28.82 33.69 -11.97
C TYR A 465 -28.61 34.52 -13.23
N VAL A 466 -29.63 35.28 -13.61
CA VAL A 466 -29.62 36.20 -14.74
C VAL A 466 -29.66 37.63 -14.20
N PRO A 467 -28.56 38.41 -14.31
CA PRO A 467 -28.52 39.78 -13.79
C PRO A 467 -29.51 40.69 -14.53
N ALA A 468 -29.98 41.73 -13.84
CA ALA A 468 -30.74 42.79 -14.49
C ALA A 468 -29.92 43.48 -15.58
N SER A 469 -30.63 44.12 -16.52
CA SER A 469 -30.01 45.06 -17.46
C SER A 469 -29.28 46.19 -16.71
N LYS A 470 -28.36 46.88 -17.39
CA LYS A 470 -27.49 47.90 -16.78
C LYS A 470 -28.28 48.91 -15.91
N VAL A 471 -28.02 48.89 -14.60
CA VAL A 471 -28.64 49.81 -13.63
C VAL A 471 -27.92 51.16 -13.65
N THR A 472 -28.64 52.21 -14.02
CA THR A 472 -28.08 53.57 -14.14
C THR A 472 -27.63 54.09 -12.78
N GLY A 473 -26.40 54.62 -12.70
CA GLY A 473 -25.89 55.27 -11.50
C GLY A 473 -25.35 54.33 -10.41
N LYS A 474 -25.43 53.01 -10.59
CA LYS A 474 -24.82 52.03 -9.67
C LYS A 474 -23.56 51.40 -10.25
N THR A 475 -22.52 51.24 -9.44
CA THR A 475 -21.36 50.41 -9.80
C THR A 475 -21.67 48.94 -9.58
N TYR A 476 -22.34 48.63 -8.46
CA TYR A 476 -22.64 47.27 -8.03
C TYR A 476 -24.11 47.09 -7.69
N VAL A 477 -24.64 45.90 -7.99
CA VAL A 477 -25.83 45.32 -7.34
C VAL A 477 -25.39 44.02 -6.71
N LEU A 478 -25.82 43.78 -5.47
CA LEU A 478 -25.49 42.57 -4.72
C LEU A 478 -26.81 41.87 -4.38
N ASP A 479 -27.02 40.70 -4.99
CA ASP A 479 -28.17 39.86 -4.68
C ASP A 479 -27.75 38.69 -3.78
N GLN A 480 -28.57 38.40 -2.77
CA GLN A 480 -28.43 37.22 -1.93
C GLN A 480 -29.41 36.15 -2.41
N ILE A 481 -28.88 35.07 -2.97
CA ILE A 481 -29.64 33.88 -3.34
C ILE A 481 -29.77 33.03 -2.09
N VAL A 482 -30.99 32.63 -1.76
CA VAL A 482 -31.30 31.78 -0.60
C VAL A 482 -31.89 30.47 -1.11
N VAL A 483 -31.27 29.38 -0.69
CA VAL A 483 -31.76 28.02 -0.93
C VAL A 483 -32.22 27.43 0.40
N THR A 484 -33.41 26.84 0.41
CA THR A 484 -34.00 26.21 1.60
C THR A 484 -34.43 24.78 1.32
N SER A 485 -34.36 23.94 2.34
CA SER A 485 -34.80 22.54 2.35
C SER A 485 -35.22 22.22 3.78
N GLY A 486 -36.52 22.07 4.00
CA GLY A 486 -37.08 21.91 5.35
C GLY A 486 -36.81 23.10 6.26
N GLN A 487 -36.10 22.86 7.37
CA GLN A 487 -35.68 23.91 8.31
C GLN A 487 -34.30 24.49 7.98
N ALA A 488 -33.58 23.93 7.01
CA ALA A 488 -32.24 24.37 6.66
C ALA A 488 -32.28 25.47 5.59
N SER A 489 -31.33 26.40 5.69
CA SER A 489 -31.12 27.46 4.70
C SER A 489 -29.64 27.73 4.51
N VAL A 490 -29.24 27.97 3.26
CA VAL A 490 -27.90 28.42 2.89
C VAL A 490 -28.03 29.59 1.89
N SER A 491 -27.00 30.43 1.83
CA SER A 491 -26.97 31.57 0.92
C SER A 491 -25.75 31.56 0.00
N SER A 492 -25.98 32.06 -1.21
CA SER A 492 -24.98 32.46 -2.17
C SER A 492 -25.16 33.94 -2.48
N TRP A 493 -24.11 34.61 -2.92
CA TRP A 493 -24.13 36.03 -3.24
C TRP A 493 -23.65 36.25 -4.66
N VAL A 494 -24.36 37.06 -5.44
CA VAL A 494 -23.91 37.49 -6.77
C VAL A 494 -23.71 39.00 -6.76
N LEU A 495 -22.45 39.41 -6.97
CA LEU A 495 -22.07 40.81 -7.10
C LEU A 495 -21.99 41.17 -8.59
N VAL A 496 -23.00 41.86 -9.10
CA VAL A 496 -23.08 42.31 -10.49
C VAL A 496 -22.40 43.67 -10.64
N LYS A 497 -21.39 43.74 -11.50
CA LYS A 497 -20.73 44.99 -11.91
C LYS A 497 -21.52 45.65 -13.05
N HIS A 498 -22.23 46.72 -12.75
CA HIS A 498 -22.94 47.52 -13.76
C HIS A 498 -22.04 48.59 -14.39
N GLN A 499 -20.93 48.95 -13.74
CA GLN A 499 -19.90 49.82 -14.29
C GLN A 499 -18.50 49.30 -13.90
N PRO A 500 -17.46 49.56 -14.73
CA PRO A 500 -16.10 49.21 -14.36
C PRO A 500 -15.70 49.92 -13.06
N PRO A 501 -15.25 49.20 -12.02
CA PRO A 501 -14.82 49.82 -10.79
C PRO A 501 -13.57 50.67 -11.02
N ARG A 502 -13.54 51.83 -10.36
CA ARG A 502 -12.48 52.83 -10.51
C ARG A 502 -11.52 52.86 -9.32
N ILE A 503 -11.84 52.09 -8.28
CA ILE A 503 -10.94 51.80 -7.15
C ILE A 503 -10.53 50.32 -7.24
N VAL A 504 -9.23 50.07 -7.11
CA VAL A 504 -8.67 48.75 -6.85
C VAL A 504 -8.36 48.66 -5.36
N VAL A 505 -8.94 47.68 -4.67
CA VAL A 505 -8.63 47.40 -3.27
C VAL A 505 -7.54 46.34 -3.19
N LYS A 506 -6.49 46.56 -2.40
CA LYS A 506 -5.38 45.61 -2.22
C LYS A 506 -5.12 45.30 -0.76
N VAL A 507 -4.67 44.07 -0.50
CA VAL A 507 -4.06 43.69 0.76
C VAL A 507 -2.67 44.30 0.84
N VAL A 508 -2.40 45.07 1.89
CA VAL A 508 -1.07 45.70 2.11
C VAL A 508 -0.33 45.00 3.23
N LYS A 509 -1.03 44.62 4.29
CA LYS A 509 -0.41 44.02 5.48
C LYS A 509 -1.40 43.09 6.19
N THR A 510 -0.91 41.94 6.61
CA THR A 510 -1.56 41.07 7.60
C THR A 510 -1.02 41.42 8.99
N VAL A 511 -1.91 41.61 9.96
CA VAL A 511 -1.58 41.91 11.34
C VAL A 511 -1.96 40.70 12.18
N LYS A 512 -0.96 40.01 12.72
CA LYS A 512 -1.20 38.87 13.60
C LYS A 512 -1.70 39.37 14.95
N VAL A 513 -2.92 39.01 15.33
CA VAL A 513 -3.50 39.37 16.63
C VAL A 513 -3.72 38.10 17.43
N SER A 514 -2.96 37.96 18.52
CA SER A 514 -3.12 36.87 19.48
C SER A 514 -4.02 37.35 20.60
N GLU A 515 -5.34 37.16 20.49
CA GLU A 515 -6.22 37.32 21.64
C GLU A 515 -6.37 35.97 22.36
N ALA A 516 -6.09 35.97 23.66
CA ALA A 516 -6.44 34.85 24.53
C ALA A 516 -7.85 35.12 25.07
N LEU A 517 -8.84 34.37 24.57
CA LEU A 517 -10.16 34.32 25.19
C LEU A 517 -10.02 33.54 26.50
N GLU A 518 -10.18 34.22 27.63
CA GLU A 518 -10.28 33.58 28.95
C GLU A 518 -11.63 32.85 29.05
N VAL A 519 -11.66 31.57 28.70
CA VAL A 519 -12.86 30.73 28.90
C VAL A 519 -12.70 29.96 30.22
N ILE A 520 -13.44 30.36 31.25
CA ILE A 520 -13.56 29.58 32.50
C ILE A 520 -14.56 28.44 32.26
N LYS A 521 -14.10 27.23 31.89
CA LYS A 521 -14.96 26.03 31.83
C LYS A 521 -15.01 25.30 33.18
N THR A 522 -16.21 24.89 33.58
CA THR A 522 -16.45 24.07 34.78
C THR A 522 -16.29 22.58 34.45
N LEU A 523 -15.31 21.89 35.04
CA LEU A 523 -15.22 20.43 34.99
C LEU A 523 -15.90 19.81 36.21
N LYS A 524 -16.96 19.03 36.02
CA LYS A 524 -17.45 18.06 37.03
C LYS A 524 -16.81 16.70 36.74
N VAL A 525 -15.75 16.37 37.46
CA VAL A 525 -15.21 14.99 37.46
C VAL A 525 -15.88 14.23 38.60
N VAL A 526 -16.70 13.23 38.27
CA VAL A 526 -17.20 12.26 39.25
C VAL A 526 -16.24 11.08 39.26
N ARG A 527 -15.43 10.96 40.32
CA ARG A 527 -14.56 9.79 40.52
C ARG A 527 -15.31 8.79 41.40
N VAL A 528 -15.71 7.66 40.83
CA VAL A 528 -16.21 6.51 41.62
C VAL A 528 -14.99 5.75 42.11
N VAL A 529 -14.72 5.79 43.41
CA VAL A 529 -13.71 4.93 44.05
C VAL A 529 -14.39 3.59 44.34
N LYS A 530 -13.89 2.50 43.72
CA LYS A 530 -14.35 1.14 43.99
C LYS A 530 -14.22 0.86 45.49
N GLY A 531 -15.34 0.63 46.18
CA GLY A 531 -15.37 0.13 47.56
C GLY A 531 -16.13 0.95 48.62
N MET A 532 -16.67 2.14 48.32
CA MET A 532 -17.48 2.91 49.30
C MET A 532 -18.79 3.44 48.70
N LYS A 533 -19.90 3.29 49.44
CA LYS A 533 -21.27 3.72 49.12
C LYS A 533 -21.49 5.25 49.13
N VAL A 534 -20.43 6.07 49.04
CA VAL A 534 -20.54 7.54 49.12
C VAL A 534 -19.79 8.19 47.95
N VAL A 535 -20.55 8.82 47.06
CA VAL A 535 -20.02 9.64 45.96
C VAL A 535 -19.47 10.95 46.54
N ARG A 536 -18.15 11.14 46.50
CA ARG A 536 -17.53 12.43 46.86
C ARG A 536 -17.37 13.27 45.60
N VAL A 537 -18.18 14.32 45.46
CA VAL A 537 -18.07 15.28 44.36
C VAL A 537 -16.87 16.19 44.64
N VAL A 538 -15.78 16.01 43.90
CA VAL A 538 -14.63 16.92 43.92
C VAL A 538 -14.79 17.88 42.73
N LYS A 539 -15.06 19.16 42.99
CA LYS A 539 -15.10 20.20 41.96
C LYS A 539 -13.68 20.68 41.71
N THR A 540 -13.08 20.28 40.59
CA THR A 540 -11.74 20.74 40.19
C THR A 540 -11.88 21.75 39.06
N TRP A 541 -11.39 22.97 39.27
CA TRP A 541 -11.42 24.05 38.29
C TRP A 541 -10.18 23.97 37.41
N LYS A 542 -10.34 23.81 36.09
CA LYS A 542 -9.23 23.86 35.14
C LYS A 542 -9.40 25.12 34.28
N ARG A 543 -8.53 26.11 34.47
CA ARG A 543 -8.41 27.24 33.53
C ARG A 543 -7.84 26.72 32.22
N VAL A 544 -8.53 26.99 31.12
CA VAL A 544 -8.01 26.75 29.76
C VAL A 544 -8.05 28.09 29.05
N ASN A 545 -6.88 28.67 28.79
CA ASN A 545 -6.78 29.81 27.90
C ASN A 545 -6.88 29.28 26.46
N LEU A 546 -7.98 29.59 25.76
CA LEU A 546 -8.04 29.39 24.32
C LEU A 546 -7.49 30.67 23.68
N ALA A 547 -6.31 30.57 23.07
CA ALA A 547 -5.84 31.61 22.15
C ALA A 547 -6.60 31.42 20.83
N VAL A 548 -7.58 32.28 20.56
CA VAL A 548 -8.21 32.33 19.24
C VAL A 548 -7.54 33.45 18.47
N ARG A 549 -6.94 33.13 17.33
CA ARG A 549 -6.25 34.12 16.51
C ARG A 549 -7.26 34.85 15.64
N ALA A 550 -7.31 36.16 15.78
CA ALA A 550 -8.13 37.03 14.95
C ALA A 550 -7.21 37.84 14.04
N ASP A 551 -6.46 37.16 13.16
CA ASP A 551 -5.54 37.84 12.25
C ASP A 551 -6.33 38.90 11.45
N GLN A 552 -5.82 40.13 11.43
CA GLN A 552 -6.46 41.26 10.76
C GLN A 552 -5.76 41.55 9.42
N VAL A 553 -6.47 42.23 8.52
CA VAL A 553 -5.92 42.62 7.22
C VAL A 553 -6.06 44.12 7.02
N GLN A 554 -4.93 44.79 6.76
CA GLN A 554 -4.89 46.16 6.30
C GLN A 554 -5.05 46.19 4.78
N LEU A 555 -6.10 46.90 4.35
CA LEU A 555 -6.44 47.18 2.98
C LEU A 555 -6.08 48.62 2.61
N GLU A 556 -5.80 48.82 1.33
CA GLU A 556 -5.63 50.13 0.71
C GLU A 556 -6.46 50.23 -0.56
N ALA A 557 -7.15 51.35 -0.73
CA ALA A 557 -7.92 51.68 -1.91
C ALA A 557 -7.06 52.52 -2.84
N ILE A 558 -6.93 52.11 -4.10
CA ILE A 558 -6.05 52.75 -5.08
C ILE A 558 -6.87 53.17 -6.29
N ALA A 559 -6.81 54.46 -6.64
CA ALA A 559 -7.37 55.02 -7.88
C ALA A 559 -6.30 55.86 -8.57
N ASN A 560 -6.07 55.66 -9.87
CA ASN A 560 -5.01 56.35 -10.63
C ASN A 560 -3.63 56.29 -9.96
N ALA A 561 -3.24 55.11 -9.45
CA ALA A 561 -1.98 54.85 -8.73
C ALA A 561 -1.77 55.59 -7.40
N MET A 562 -2.80 56.25 -6.86
CA MET A 562 -2.76 56.92 -5.55
C MET A 562 -3.94 56.50 -4.67
N THR A 563 -3.79 56.71 -3.37
CA THR A 563 -4.89 56.52 -2.41
C THR A 563 -5.82 57.74 -2.48
N PRO A 564 -7.09 57.59 -2.89
CA PRO A 564 -7.97 58.73 -3.05
C PRO A 564 -8.31 59.32 -1.66
N PRO A 565 -8.52 60.64 -1.54
CA PRO A 565 -8.90 61.26 -0.29
C PRO A 565 -10.33 60.86 0.11
N GLY A 566 -10.57 60.66 1.41
CA GLY A 566 -11.91 60.45 1.95
C GLY A 566 -12.52 59.08 1.66
N VAL A 567 -11.70 58.02 1.52
CA VAL A 567 -12.20 56.64 1.35
C VAL A 567 -13.08 56.23 2.52
N LYS A 568 -14.29 55.80 2.21
CA LYS A 568 -15.22 55.15 3.12
C LYS A 568 -15.17 53.66 2.88
N TRP A 569 -15.09 52.90 3.97
CA TRP A 569 -15.04 51.44 3.94
C TRP A 569 -16.33 50.88 4.52
N ARG A 570 -16.83 49.79 3.95
CA ARG A 570 -17.93 49.02 4.54
C ARG A 570 -17.77 47.53 4.28
N VAL A 571 -18.21 46.72 5.22
CA VAL A 571 -18.44 45.29 4.99
C VAL A 571 -19.77 45.15 4.26
N GLY A 572 -19.76 44.45 3.13
CA GLY A 572 -20.95 44.14 2.34
C GLY A 572 -21.58 42.81 2.74
N VAL A 573 -20.76 41.77 2.89
CA VAL A 573 -21.15 40.40 3.28
C VAL A 573 -20.09 39.84 4.21
N GLY A 574 -20.51 38.99 5.16
CA GLY A 574 -19.64 38.36 6.14
C GLY A 574 -19.53 39.15 7.44
N GLY A 575 -19.10 38.47 8.50
CA GLY A 575 -18.94 39.02 9.84
C GLY A 575 -17.68 39.88 9.98
N GLY A 576 -17.65 40.68 11.03
CA GLY A 576 -16.51 41.53 11.39
C GLY A 576 -16.75 43.02 11.15
N SER A 577 -15.69 43.79 11.25
CA SER A 577 -15.74 45.26 11.11
C SER A 577 -14.54 45.76 10.33
N ILE A 578 -14.71 46.91 9.66
CA ILE A 578 -13.62 47.60 8.98
C ILE A 578 -13.57 49.07 9.38
N SER A 579 -12.38 49.54 9.71
CA SER A 579 -12.13 50.95 10.02
C SER A 579 -10.79 51.38 9.45
N ASN A 580 -10.76 52.50 8.72
CA ASN A 580 -9.55 53.03 8.07
C ASN A 580 -8.76 51.97 7.27
N GLY A 581 -9.49 51.10 6.56
CA GLY A 581 -8.91 50.00 5.77
C GLY A 581 -8.45 48.79 6.58
N LEU A 582 -8.45 48.84 7.92
CA LEU A 582 -8.14 47.68 8.75
C LEU A 582 -9.41 46.85 8.97
N TYR A 583 -9.45 45.67 8.38
CA TYR A 583 -10.51 44.68 8.58
C TYR A 583 -10.17 43.74 9.73
N THR A 584 -11.13 43.57 10.63
CA THR A 584 -11.09 42.67 11.79
C THR A 584 -12.23 41.67 11.68
N PRO A 585 -11.93 40.37 11.48
CA PRO A 585 -12.95 39.32 11.46
C PRO A 585 -13.73 39.23 12.77
N ASP A 586 -14.99 38.83 12.67
CA ASP A 586 -15.73 38.33 13.83
C ASP A 586 -15.30 36.90 14.12
N VAL A 587 -14.62 36.72 15.26
CA VAL A 587 -14.02 35.46 15.70
C VAL A 587 -15.07 34.38 15.99
N LEU A 588 -16.32 34.78 16.24
CA LEU A 588 -17.42 33.85 16.48
C LEU A 588 -18.20 33.51 15.20
N SER A 589 -17.91 34.19 14.08
CA SER A 589 -18.59 33.93 12.82
C SER A 589 -18.08 32.63 12.15
N THR A 590 -19.00 31.92 11.51
CA THR A 590 -18.72 30.76 10.66
C THR A 590 -18.66 31.12 9.17
N ASP A 591 -18.61 32.42 8.84
CA ASP A 591 -18.54 32.88 7.46
C ASP A 591 -17.25 32.40 6.78
N ARG A 592 -17.37 32.01 5.52
CA ARG A 592 -16.26 31.47 4.71
C ARG A 592 -15.55 32.52 3.86
N PHE A 593 -16.14 33.72 3.76
CA PHE A 593 -15.55 34.86 3.08
C PHE A 593 -16.12 36.17 3.65
N VAL A 594 -15.45 37.27 3.35
CA VAL A 594 -15.97 38.63 3.54
C VAL A 594 -15.88 39.40 2.23
N LEU A 595 -16.94 40.14 1.90
CA LEU A 595 -16.95 41.12 0.81
C LEU A 595 -16.82 42.50 1.41
N ILE A 596 -15.80 43.26 1.01
CA ILE A 596 -15.52 44.60 1.52
C ILE A 596 -15.57 45.59 0.36
N PHE A 597 -16.24 46.72 0.56
CA PHE A 597 -16.30 47.82 -0.39
C PHE A 597 -15.48 49.02 0.08
N ALA A 598 -14.91 49.73 -0.88
CA ALA A 598 -14.27 51.02 -0.71
C ALA A 598 -14.92 52.03 -1.66
N GLU A 599 -15.30 53.19 -1.14
CA GLU A 599 -15.97 54.27 -1.88
C GLU A 599 -15.24 55.58 -1.64
N ALA A 600 -15.00 56.38 -2.68
CA ALA A 600 -14.37 57.69 -2.54
C ALA A 600 -15.00 58.74 -3.47
N PRO A 601 -15.03 60.02 -3.06
CA PRO A 601 -15.47 61.09 -3.94
C PRO A 601 -14.46 61.31 -5.09
N SER A 602 -14.98 61.62 -6.28
CA SER A 602 -14.22 61.96 -7.48
C SER A 602 -14.77 63.23 -8.11
N THR A 603 -13.90 64.19 -8.41
CA THR A 603 -14.27 65.43 -9.10
C THR A 603 -14.79 65.18 -10.53
N THR A 604 -14.42 64.07 -11.15
CA THR A 604 -14.78 63.72 -12.53
C THR A 604 -15.96 62.74 -12.60
N PHE A 605 -16.05 61.81 -11.65
CA PHE A 605 -17.00 60.68 -11.72
C PHE A 605 -18.03 60.67 -10.57
N GLY A 606 -18.06 61.71 -9.74
CA GLY A 606 -18.97 61.79 -8.59
C GLY A 606 -18.49 60.90 -7.45
N VAL A 607 -18.92 59.64 -7.43
CA VAL A 607 -18.47 58.62 -6.47
C VAL A 607 -17.84 57.48 -7.24
N ILE A 608 -16.65 57.07 -6.81
CA ILE A 608 -15.95 55.91 -7.36
C ILE A 608 -15.91 54.80 -6.32
N GLU A 609 -16.07 53.55 -6.77
CA GLU A 609 -16.17 52.39 -5.90
C GLU A 609 -15.20 51.28 -6.32
N GLY A 610 -14.90 50.40 -5.37
CA GLY A 610 -14.07 49.21 -5.51
C GLY A 610 -14.48 48.17 -4.48
N HIS A 611 -14.08 46.91 -4.70
CA HIS A 611 -14.37 45.82 -3.77
C HIS A 611 -13.19 44.86 -3.65
N ILE A 612 -13.20 44.03 -2.62
CA ILE A 612 -12.36 42.84 -2.48
C ILE A 612 -13.15 41.74 -1.76
N VAL A 613 -12.94 40.49 -2.17
CA VAL A 613 -13.42 39.31 -1.48
C VAL A 613 -12.22 38.63 -0.81
N LEU A 614 -12.29 38.39 0.50
CA LEU A 614 -11.25 37.69 1.25
C LEU A 614 -11.79 36.38 1.81
N PRO A 615 -11.02 35.27 1.76
CA PRO A 615 -11.42 34.02 2.40
C PRO A 615 -11.33 34.13 3.93
N LEU A 616 -12.22 33.44 4.64
CA LEU A 616 -12.24 33.35 6.10
C LEU A 616 -12.20 31.88 6.55
N PRO A 617 -11.57 31.56 7.70
CA PRO A 617 -10.84 32.49 8.59
C PRO A 617 -9.45 32.87 8.04
N LEU A 618 -9.02 34.11 8.29
CA LEU A 618 -7.82 34.69 7.65
C LEU A 618 -6.50 33.96 7.96
N ASP A 619 -6.39 33.33 9.12
CA ASP A 619 -5.18 32.66 9.58
C ASP A 619 -4.91 31.35 8.81
N ARG A 620 -5.96 30.59 8.46
CA ARG A 620 -5.85 29.38 7.64
C ARG A 620 -5.52 29.67 6.19
N PHE A 621 -6.04 30.77 5.66
CA PHE A 621 -5.81 31.21 4.29
C PHE A 621 -4.68 32.25 4.18
N ALA A 622 -3.78 32.31 5.17
CA ALA A 622 -2.70 33.29 5.19
C ALA A 622 -1.83 33.25 3.92
N GLY A 623 -1.61 32.06 3.34
CA GLY A 623 -0.91 31.91 2.06
C GLY A 623 -1.63 32.59 0.89
N ASP A 624 -2.94 32.39 0.77
CA ASP A 624 -3.75 33.00 -0.28
C ASP A 624 -3.86 34.52 -0.09
N VAL A 625 -4.05 34.98 1.15
CA VAL A 625 -4.05 36.39 1.50
C VAL A 625 -2.70 37.05 1.21
N GLU A 626 -1.58 36.32 1.35
CA GLU A 626 -0.26 36.80 0.96
C GLU A 626 -0.13 36.96 -0.56
N LEU A 627 -0.67 36.02 -1.35
CA LEU A 627 -0.69 36.11 -2.82
C LEU A 627 -1.53 37.30 -3.31
N MET A 628 -2.52 37.73 -2.53
CA MET A 628 -3.33 38.92 -2.81
C MET A 628 -2.60 40.24 -2.52
N LYS A 629 -1.44 40.22 -1.85
CA LYS A 629 -0.58 41.40 -1.73
C LYS A 629 -0.01 41.73 -3.10
N GLY A 630 -0.35 42.90 -3.64
CA GLY A 630 0.12 43.31 -4.96
C GLY A 630 1.65 43.18 -5.07
N LYS A 631 2.15 42.62 -6.18
CA LYS A 631 3.60 42.59 -6.46
C LYS A 631 4.17 44.00 -6.29
N LYS A 632 5.23 44.15 -5.50
CA LYS A 632 6.02 45.40 -5.46
C LYS A 632 6.48 45.69 -6.89
N VAL A 633 5.94 46.73 -7.50
CA VAL A 633 6.56 47.32 -8.69
C VAL A 633 7.87 47.91 -8.20
N GLN A 634 9.00 47.28 -8.55
CA GLN A 634 10.29 47.92 -8.39
C GLN A 634 10.25 49.21 -9.21
N ALA A 635 10.44 50.35 -8.54
CA ALA A 635 10.65 51.61 -9.23
C ALA A 635 11.92 51.46 -10.08
N SER A 636 11.76 51.57 -11.39
CA SER A 636 12.85 51.67 -12.38
C SER A 636 13.54 53.03 -12.27
#